data_AF-A0A8T4UHL1-F1
#
_entry.id   AF-A0A8T4UHL1-F1
#
_cell.length_a   1.000
_cell.length_b   1.000
_cell.length_c   1.000
_cell.angle_alpha   90.00
_cell.angle_beta   90.00
_cell.angle_gamma   90.00
#
_symmetry.space_group_name_H-M   'P 1'
#
loop_
_entity.id
_entity.type
_entity.pdbx_description
1 polymer ?
#
loop_
_entity_poly.entity_id
_entity_poly.type
_entity_poly.pdbx_seq_one_letter_code
_entity_poly.pdbx_strand_id
1 'polypeptide(L)'
;MRWMLLLTAILLASSASAHEFCADEAGCAAGLEDIALGQGADAALGELSELMARGTVQGDGHDVAHRIGRAVARSTDGSAEGFLSCPQSFNYGCQHGFFEEALLRAETPGEAAASICEPLKAGVPKDYFYCYHGAGHGIMMAVAYRLDDALRECDTLPAPEGCWQGVFMENVNGVMQGISSRGFTEDPLAPCDTLNEKYQWECYINHAGYLVQRFSLADASRACLQAEGRGRSACAQSLGLMTTNPGWQERLLGRAADLVEGAHLLCGRFPDESRADCEIGAVDNLLNFAQFSDAPRFCGAAESTSCYARITSSISLMGIAGRQLDELCAGLPEEHRSGCPRRSLFSRLKALLLRIAVRFRNAPSAEKTAMPREDAAILSDDSAVREALGKHTLSSIMAALSTTGDCHTRAHQLGRLAYTELGTQAFKECGPECHSGCHHGAIEAFFAEHGTASLAQDLALLCGSEPNGFASHQCLHGVGHGLEAWTNYDIPEALGSCDLLSGPARESCYTGVFMENIVGGLAGSEHRSSYLSDDPHYPCNAVDWKYRSACYFLQTSRMMVLFSADFDRIASACAESGAFQQHCFESMGRDLSGFMQRDPQRIIPVCLNASGAQHCLTGAIQDQFWDASQQDRALRFCAFLDGAFQTSCYQLIITRAPDVLQPRETAEFCAKLPKEWRAACDNAAPSGAYQVEAAVSEERELSATRIIRFNGTFSPEELVIAPGEVTFVNDVEEAFWPASNVHPTHDVLPAFDARRPLPPGATYAFTFPEGEWRFHDHLHPEAGGVIRVSAAPRERPVR
;
A
#
# COMPACT_ATOMS: atom_id res chain seq x y z
N MET A 1 -47.00 13.33 -44.84
CA MET A 1 -46.88 11.88 -45.12
C MET A 1 -45.44 11.42 -45.43
N ARG A 2 -44.62 12.15 -46.21
CA ARG A 2 -43.20 11.76 -46.43
C ARG A 2 -42.29 11.86 -45.20
N TRP A 3 -42.58 12.76 -44.25
CA TRP A 3 -41.79 12.90 -43.01
C TRP A 3 -42.11 11.82 -41.95
N MET A 4 -43.34 11.31 -41.90
CA MET A 4 -43.67 10.19 -41.01
C MET A 4 -43.02 8.89 -41.47
N LEU A 5 -42.96 8.63 -42.79
CA LEU A 5 -42.30 7.44 -43.33
C LEU A 5 -40.78 7.42 -43.13
N LEU A 6 -40.13 8.60 -43.06
CA LEU A 6 -38.70 8.69 -42.72
C LEU A 6 -38.45 8.42 -41.24
N LEU A 7 -39.34 8.87 -40.34
CA LEU A 7 -39.27 8.58 -38.92
C LEU A 7 -39.59 7.11 -38.61
N THR A 8 -40.53 6.47 -39.32
CA THR A 8 -40.76 5.03 -39.17
C THR A 8 -39.60 4.21 -39.74
N ALA A 9 -38.93 4.66 -40.81
CA ALA A 9 -37.76 3.97 -41.35
C ALA A 9 -36.51 4.12 -40.44
N ILE A 10 -36.36 5.26 -39.75
CA ILE A 10 -35.29 5.47 -38.77
C ILE A 10 -35.59 4.72 -37.46
N LEU A 11 -36.85 4.62 -37.04
CA LEU A 11 -37.28 3.84 -35.88
C LEU A 11 -37.32 2.32 -36.12
N LEU A 12 -37.46 1.87 -37.38
CA LEU A 12 -37.39 0.45 -37.76
C LEU A 12 -35.98 0.00 -38.17
N ALA A 13 -35.05 0.93 -38.41
CA ALA A 13 -33.63 0.61 -38.61
C ALA A 13 -32.85 0.53 -37.28
N SER A 14 -33.43 1.00 -36.17
CA SER A 14 -32.85 0.92 -34.82
C SER A 14 -33.28 -0.30 -34.00
N SER A 15 -34.02 -1.24 -34.58
CA SER A 15 -34.48 -2.47 -33.91
C SER A 15 -33.99 -3.76 -34.59
N ALA A 16 -33.00 -3.67 -35.47
CA ALA A 16 -32.35 -4.82 -36.08
C ALA A 16 -30.87 -4.84 -35.67
N SER A 17 -30.53 -5.31 -34.46
CA SER A 17 -29.11 -5.49 -34.10
C SER A 17 -28.76 -6.36 -32.87
N ALA A 18 -29.70 -6.95 -32.12
CA ALA A 18 -29.33 -7.72 -30.90
C ALA A 18 -29.58 -9.24 -30.95
N HIS A 19 -30.20 -9.77 -32.01
CA HIS A 19 -30.83 -11.12 -31.92
C HIS A 19 -30.28 -12.18 -32.87
N GLU A 20 -29.33 -11.86 -33.75
CA GLU A 20 -28.83 -12.82 -34.75
C GLU A 20 -27.58 -13.61 -34.31
N PHE A 21 -26.91 -13.25 -33.21
CA PHE A 21 -25.62 -13.86 -32.81
C PHE A 21 -25.69 -14.87 -31.64
N CYS A 22 -26.77 -14.88 -30.85
CA CYS A 22 -26.93 -15.75 -29.67
C CYS A 22 -27.62 -17.09 -30.03
N ALA A 23 -26.91 -18.02 -30.67
CA ALA A 23 -27.41 -19.38 -30.92
C ALA A 23 -27.06 -20.38 -29.78
N ASP A 24 -25.95 -20.13 -29.08
CA ASP A 24 -25.46 -20.83 -27.90
C ASP A 24 -24.61 -19.86 -27.04
N GLU A 25 -24.12 -20.32 -25.87
CA GLU A 25 -23.37 -19.49 -24.91
C GLU A 25 -22.08 -18.89 -25.52
N ALA A 26 -21.41 -19.62 -26.41
CA ALA A 26 -20.21 -19.15 -27.09
C ALA A 26 -20.53 -18.07 -28.15
N GLY A 27 -21.62 -18.24 -28.90
CA GLY A 27 -22.12 -17.25 -29.85
C GLY A 27 -22.56 -15.96 -29.16
N CYS A 28 -23.17 -16.08 -27.97
CA CYS A 28 -23.52 -14.93 -27.14
C CYS A 28 -22.31 -14.12 -26.70
N ALA A 29 -21.25 -14.79 -26.23
CA ALA A 29 -20.03 -14.11 -25.83
C ALA A 29 -19.36 -13.34 -26.99
N ALA A 30 -19.27 -13.95 -28.17
CA ALA A 30 -18.65 -13.30 -29.33
C ALA A 30 -19.40 -12.03 -29.79
N GLY A 31 -20.74 -12.06 -29.82
CA GLY A 31 -21.49 -10.84 -30.18
C GLY A 31 -21.47 -9.77 -29.09
N LEU A 32 -21.32 -10.15 -27.82
CA LEU A 32 -21.09 -9.18 -26.74
C LEU A 32 -19.72 -8.51 -26.84
N GLU A 33 -18.68 -9.24 -27.28
CA GLU A 33 -17.37 -8.66 -27.62
C GLU A 33 -17.51 -7.65 -28.78
N ASP A 34 -18.26 -7.98 -29.84
CA ASP A 34 -18.53 -7.04 -30.95
C ASP A 34 -19.28 -5.78 -30.50
N ILE A 35 -20.26 -5.92 -29.60
CA ILE A 35 -20.95 -4.78 -28.98
C ILE A 35 -19.96 -3.94 -28.17
N ALA A 36 -19.07 -4.57 -27.39
CA ALA A 36 -18.06 -3.85 -26.63
C ALA A 36 -17.12 -3.03 -27.52
N LEU A 37 -16.70 -3.60 -28.66
CA LEU A 37 -15.84 -2.95 -29.65
C LEU A 37 -16.55 -1.82 -30.40
N GLY A 38 -17.85 -1.93 -30.67
CA GLY A 38 -18.61 -0.95 -31.45
C GLY A 38 -19.32 0.13 -30.62
N GLN A 39 -19.78 -0.21 -29.42
CA GLN A 39 -20.68 0.60 -28.59
C GLN A 39 -20.17 0.80 -27.15
N GLY A 40 -19.08 0.12 -26.76
CA GLY A 40 -18.46 0.24 -25.43
C GLY A 40 -18.89 -0.85 -24.44
N ALA A 41 -18.09 -1.01 -23.40
CA ALA A 41 -18.27 -2.05 -22.38
C ALA A 41 -19.60 -1.95 -21.63
N ASP A 42 -20.06 -0.73 -21.32
CA ASP A 42 -21.36 -0.47 -20.69
C ASP A 42 -22.53 -1.06 -21.48
N ALA A 43 -22.51 -0.88 -22.81
CA ALA A 43 -23.56 -1.42 -23.68
C ALA A 43 -23.54 -2.94 -23.71
N ALA A 44 -22.34 -3.54 -23.77
CA ALA A 44 -22.19 -5.00 -23.76
C ALA A 44 -22.65 -5.62 -22.44
N LEU A 45 -22.27 -5.05 -21.29
CA LEU A 45 -22.69 -5.55 -19.98
C LEU A 45 -24.19 -5.31 -19.71
N GLY A 46 -24.76 -4.25 -20.28
CA GLY A 46 -26.21 -4.03 -20.31
C GLY A 46 -26.94 -5.16 -21.03
N GLU A 47 -26.46 -5.55 -22.21
CA GLU A 47 -27.04 -6.67 -22.98
C GLU A 47 -26.82 -8.02 -22.27
N LEU A 48 -25.67 -8.24 -21.65
CA LEU A 48 -25.42 -9.42 -20.80
C LEU A 48 -26.47 -9.55 -19.68
N SER A 49 -26.81 -8.44 -19.02
CA SER A 49 -27.85 -8.41 -17.99
C SER A 49 -29.22 -8.84 -18.53
N GLU A 50 -29.58 -8.39 -19.72
CA GLU A 50 -30.82 -8.77 -20.41
C GLU A 50 -30.85 -10.25 -20.81
N LEU A 51 -29.72 -10.78 -21.28
CA LEU A 51 -29.58 -12.19 -21.65
C LEU A 51 -29.68 -13.11 -20.43
N MET A 52 -29.10 -12.72 -19.29
CA MET A 52 -29.21 -13.44 -18.02
C MET A 52 -30.64 -13.40 -17.46
N ALA A 53 -31.31 -12.25 -17.52
CA ALA A 53 -32.70 -12.13 -17.08
C ALA A 53 -33.66 -13.05 -17.88
N ARG A 54 -33.28 -13.42 -19.11
CA ARG A 54 -34.02 -14.34 -19.99
C ARG A 54 -33.59 -15.79 -19.86
N GLY A 55 -32.55 -16.08 -19.07
CA GLY A 55 -31.99 -17.42 -18.90
C GLY A 55 -31.18 -17.92 -20.10
N THR A 56 -30.79 -17.04 -21.03
CA THR A 56 -29.97 -17.39 -22.19
C THR A 56 -28.51 -17.62 -21.80
N VAL A 57 -28.00 -16.84 -20.85
CA VAL A 57 -26.70 -17.05 -20.19
C VAL A 57 -26.99 -17.57 -18.78
N GLN A 58 -26.31 -18.66 -18.41
CA GLN A 58 -26.43 -19.28 -17.09
C GLN A 58 -25.31 -18.79 -16.15
N GLY A 59 -25.50 -18.92 -14.83
CA GLY A 59 -24.52 -18.47 -13.85
C GLY A 59 -24.65 -16.98 -13.50
N ASP A 60 -23.54 -16.38 -13.05
CA ASP A 60 -23.50 -14.98 -12.60
C ASP A 60 -23.00 -14.00 -13.68
N GLY A 61 -22.66 -14.49 -14.88
CA GLY A 61 -22.19 -13.68 -16.00
C GLY A 61 -20.75 -13.15 -15.87
N HIS A 62 -20.04 -13.47 -14.78
CA HIS A 62 -18.70 -12.94 -14.51
C HIS A 62 -17.67 -13.31 -15.60
N ASP A 63 -17.65 -14.59 -16.01
CA ASP A 63 -16.72 -15.08 -17.05
C ASP A 63 -16.97 -14.45 -18.42
N VAL A 64 -18.23 -14.08 -18.72
CA VAL A 64 -18.57 -13.37 -19.95
C VAL A 64 -18.12 -11.90 -19.88
N ALA A 65 -18.18 -11.29 -18.69
CA ALA A 65 -17.63 -9.96 -18.46
C ALA A 65 -16.09 -9.94 -18.65
N HIS A 66 -15.37 -11.01 -18.30
CA HIS A 66 -13.92 -11.11 -18.60
C HIS A 66 -13.65 -11.02 -20.11
N ARG A 67 -14.45 -11.70 -20.94
CA ARG A 67 -14.32 -11.66 -22.40
C ARG A 67 -14.50 -10.25 -22.96
N ILE A 68 -15.53 -9.54 -22.48
CA ILE A 68 -15.77 -8.14 -22.80
C ILE A 68 -14.56 -7.29 -22.42
N GLY A 69 -14.03 -7.48 -21.20
CA GLY A 69 -12.81 -6.82 -20.72
C GLY A 69 -11.60 -7.01 -21.63
N ARG A 70 -11.32 -8.26 -22.03
CA ARG A 70 -10.21 -8.58 -22.95
C ARG A 70 -10.39 -7.90 -24.30
N ALA A 71 -11.62 -7.87 -24.83
CA ALA A 71 -11.92 -7.16 -26.08
C ALA A 71 -11.66 -5.65 -25.98
N VAL A 72 -12.03 -5.03 -24.86
CA VAL A 72 -11.78 -3.60 -24.57
C VAL A 72 -10.29 -3.30 -24.43
N ALA A 73 -9.54 -4.15 -23.72
CA ALA A 73 -8.09 -4.00 -23.61
C ALA A 73 -7.38 -4.08 -24.97
N ARG A 74 -7.80 -5.01 -25.85
CA ARG A 74 -7.27 -5.11 -27.21
C ARG A 74 -7.53 -3.85 -28.04
N SER A 75 -8.71 -3.26 -27.94
CA SER A 75 -9.09 -2.11 -28.78
C SER A 75 -8.51 -0.79 -28.29
N THR A 76 -8.13 -0.73 -27.01
CA THR A 76 -7.61 0.48 -26.35
C THR A 76 -6.13 0.39 -26.00
N ASP A 77 -5.44 -0.63 -26.52
CA ASP A 77 -4.02 -0.91 -26.30
C ASP A 77 -3.62 -0.92 -24.81
N GLY A 78 -4.48 -1.52 -23.98
CA GLY A 78 -4.25 -1.62 -22.53
C GLY A 78 -4.22 -0.28 -21.78
N SER A 79 -4.77 0.80 -22.36
CA SER A 79 -4.73 2.13 -21.75
C SER A 79 -5.61 2.28 -20.49
N ALA A 80 -5.22 3.20 -19.60
CA ALA A 80 -6.01 3.54 -18.41
C ALA A 80 -7.43 4.06 -18.75
N GLU A 81 -7.60 4.74 -19.89
CA GLU A 81 -8.92 5.18 -20.36
C GLU A 81 -9.80 3.98 -20.74
N GLY A 82 -9.22 2.98 -21.41
CA GLY A 82 -9.90 1.72 -21.71
C GLY A 82 -10.34 0.98 -20.44
N PHE A 83 -9.45 0.92 -19.44
CA PHE A 83 -9.78 0.32 -18.14
C PHE A 83 -10.93 1.05 -17.44
N LEU A 84 -10.87 2.39 -17.38
CA LEU A 84 -11.92 3.21 -16.76
C LEU A 84 -13.26 3.14 -17.52
N SER A 85 -13.25 2.69 -18.77
CA SER A 85 -14.48 2.43 -19.54
C SER A 85 -15.18 1.13 -19.14
N CYS A 86 -14.50 0.22 -18.43
CA CYS A 86 -15.07 -1.02 -17.91
C CYS A 86 -15.90 -0.74 -16.65
N PRO A 87 -17.21 -1.04 -16.66
CA PRO A 87 -18.06 -0.94 -15.49
C PRO A 87 -17.69 -1.97 -14.42
N GLN A 88 -18.05 -1.67 -13.18
CA GLN A 88 -17.84 -2.55 -12.02
C GLN A 88 -18.94 -3.62 -11.86
N SER A 89 -19.94 -3.65 -12.75
CA SER A 89 -20.96 -4.70 -12.76
C SER A 89 -20.32 -6.07 -12.97
N PHE A 90 -21.02 -7.12 -12.54
CA PHE A 90 -20.51 -8.50 -12.62
C PHE A 90 -19.18 -8.69 -11.87
N ASN A 91 -19.09 -8.14 -10.65
CA ASN A 91 -17.93 -8.27 -9.76
C ASN A 91 -16.61 -7.87 -10.43
N TYR A 92 -16.57 -6.68 -11.04
CA TYR A 92 -15.38 -6.17 -11.73
C TYR A 92 -14.90 -7.05 -12.90
N GLY A 93 -15.71 -7.99 -13.40
CA GLY A 93 -15.28 -8.96 -14.41
C GLY A 93 -14.73 -8.33 -15.70
N CYS A 94 -15.26 -7.18 -16.14
CA CYS A 94 -14.68 -6.44 -17.27
C CYS A 94 -13.27 -5.91 -16.95
N GLN A 95 -13.07 -5.38 -15.75
CA GLN A 95 -11.79 -4.86 -15.30
C GLN A 95 -10.76 -5.99 -15.10
N HIS A 96 -11.18 -7.14 -14.59
CA HIS A 96 -10.32 -8.33 -14.48
C HIS A 96 -9.87 -8.80 -15.86
N GLY A 97 -10.82 -9.05 -16.77
CA GLY A 97 -10.52 -9.42 -18.15
C GLY A 97 -9.68 -8.37 -18.90
N PHE A 98 -9.83 -7.09 -18.57
CA PHE A 98 -8.98 -6.04 -19.11
C PHE A 98 -7.52 -6.26 -18.72
N PHE A 99 -7.24 -6.52 -17.44
CA PHE A 99 -5.89 -6.79 -16.96
C PHE A 99 -5.32 -8.12 -17.46
N GLU A 100 -6.15 -9.15 -17.59
CA GLU A 100 -5.74 -10.41 -18.23
C GLU A 100 -5.09 -10.13 -19.59
N GLU A 101 -5.74 -9.33 -20.45
CA GLU A 101 -5.20 -9.03 -21.77
C GLU A 101 -4.06 -8.01 -21.75
N ALA A 102 -4.21 -6.92 -20.99
CA ALA A 102 -3.26 -5.81 -20.99
C ALA A 102 -1.89 -6.22 -20.44
N LEU A 103 -1.89 -7.02 -19.37
CA LEU A 103 -0.65 -7.43 -18.70
C LEU A 103 0.03 -8.61 -19.42
N LEU A 104 -0.73 -9.45 -20.12
CA LEU A 104 -0.16 -10.50 -20.97
C LEU A 104 0.71 -9.95 -22.11
N ARG A 105 0.46 -8.72 -22.56
CA ARG A 105 1.18 -8.06 -23.66
C ARG A 105 2.24 -7.08 -23.18
N ALA A 106 2.28 -6.78 -21.89
CA ALA A 106 3.24 -5.84 -21.32
C ALA A 106 4.62 -6.49 -21.14
N GLU A 107 5.68 -5.75 -21.47
CA GLU A 107 7.06 -6.16 -21.14
C GLU A 107 7.27 -6.24 -19.62
N THR A 108 6.65 -5.31 -18.89
CA THR A 108 6.71 -5.19 -17.43
C THR A 108 5.28 -5.15 -16.86
N PRO A 109 4.66 -6.32 -16.55
CA PRO A 109 3.30 -6.40 -16.04
C PRO A 109 3.04 -5.49 -14.82
N GLY A 110 3.99 -5.41 -13.89
CA GLY A 110 3.89 -4.52 -12.73
C GLY A 110 3.80 -3.03 -13.10
N GLU A 111 4.66 -2.54 -14.01
CA GLU A 111 4.65 -1.14 -14.43
C GLU A 111 3.38 -0.80 -15.23
N ALA A 112 2.93 -1.71 -16.09
CA ALA A 112 1.67 -1.57 -16.81
C ALA A 112 0.47 -1.49 -15.84
N ALA A 113 0.42 -2.37 -14.84
CA ALA A 113 -0.60 -2.34 -13.80
C ALA A 113 -0.59 -1.02 -13.02
N ALA A 114 0.60 -0.55 -12.60
CA ALA A 114 0.75 0.72 -11.91
C ALA A 114 0.24 1.90 -12.76
N SER A 115 0.58 1.91 -14.05
CA SER A 115 0.13 2.95 -14.98
C SER A 115 -1.39 2.94 -15.20
N ILE A 116 -2.01 1.76 -15.25
CA ILE A 116 -3.46 1.62 -15.43
C ILE A 116 -4.22 2.08 -14.17
N CYS A 117 -3.71 1.75 -12.98
CA CYS A 117 -4.37 2.05 -11.71
C CYS A 117 -4.10 3.46 -11.15
N GLU A 118 -3.05 4.16 -11.57
CA GLU A 118 -2.67 5.48 -11.04
C GLU A 118 -3.83 6.51 -11.03
N PRO A 119 -4.71 6.61 -12.05
CA PRO A 119 -5.83 7.56 -12.02
C PRO A 119 -6.82 7.36 -10.87
N LEU A 120 -6.92 6.14 -10.32
CA LEU A 120 -7.85 5.81 -9.24
C LEU A 120 -7.31 6.17 -7.84
N LYS A 121 -6.03 6.53 -7.73
CA LYS A 121 -5.35 6.83 -6.47
C LYS A 121 -5.99 7.94 -5.64
N ALA A 122 -6.59 8.93 -6.30
CA ALA A 122 -7.27 10.05 -5.63
C ALA A 122 -8.78 9.81 -5.38
N GLY A 123 -9.27 8.61 -5.71
CA GLY A 123 -10.69 8.24 -5.70
C GLY A 123 -11.14 7.48 -4.44
N VAL A 124 -12.12 6.60 -4.61
CA VAL A 124 -12.62 5.73 -3.52
C VAL A 124 -11.56 4.65 -3.25
N PRO A 125 -11.15 4.41 -1.98
CA PRO A 125 -10.12 3.42 -1.66
C PRO A 125 -10.44 2.01 -2.19
N LYS A 126 -11.72 1.62 -2.16
CA LYS A 126 -12.22 0.38 -2.75
C LYS A 126 -11.82 0.25 -4.22
N ASP A 127 -12.05 1.27 -5.03
CA ASP A 127 -11.77 1.22 -6.47
C ASP A 127 -10.27 1.07 -6.76
N TYR A 128 -9.43 1.76 -5.98
CA TYR A 128 -7.98 1.65 -6.10
C TYR A 128 -7.48 0.24 -5.72
N PHE A 129 -8.00 -0.32 -4.62
CA PHE A 129 -7.70 -1.69 -4.19
C PHE A 129 -8.13 -2.72 -5.23
N TYR A 130 -9.38 -2.64 -5.72
CA TYR A 130 -9.89 -3.61 -6.69
C TYR A 130 -9.26 -3.47 -8.09
N CYS A 131 -8.68 -2.31 -8.41
CA CYS A 131 -7.82 -2.17 -9.58
C CYS A 131 -6.60 -3.11 -9.48
N TYR A 132 -5.88 -3.05 -8.37
CA TYR A 132 -4.74 -3.94 -8.15
C TYR A 132 -5.16 -5.41 -7.95
N HIS A 133 -6.34 -5.67 -7.40
CA HIS A 133 -6.94 -7.00 -7.40
C HIS A 133 -7.06 -7.57 -8.81
N GLY A 134 -7.67 -6.83 -9.74
CA GLY A 134 -7.72 -7.22 -11.15
C GLY A 134 -6.33 -7.42 -11.77
N ALA A 135 -5.38 -6.55 -11.44
CA ALA A 135 -3.99 -6.71 -11.88
C ALA A 135 -3.34 -8.01 -11.36
N GLY A 136 -3.67 -8.44 -10.13
CA GLY A 136 -3.20 -9.70 -9.56
C GLY A 136 -3.61 -10.93 -10.37
N HIS A 137 -4.86 -10.98 -10.85
CA HIS A 137 -5.31 -12.02 -11.78
C HIS A 137 -4.47 -12.02 -13.06
N GLY A 138 -4.33 -10.84 -13.68
CA GLY A 138 -3.55 -10.69 -14.92
C GLY A 138 -2.07 -11.06 -14.76
N ILE A 139 -1.45 -10.67 -13.64
CA ILE A 139 -0.04 -11.00 -13.33
C ILE A 139 0.11 -12.51 -13.16
N MET A 140 -0.76 -13.16 -12.38
CA MET A 140 -0.70 -14.61 -12.17
C MET A 140 -0.77 -15.38 -13.49
N MET A 141 -1.65 -14.95 -14.40
CA MET A 141 -1.73 -15.50 -15.75
C MET A 141 -0.49 -15.16 -16.61
N ALA A 142 0.01 -13.93 -16.55
CA ALA A 142 1.16 -13.47 -17.34
C ALA A 142 2.47 -14.17 -16.97
N VAL A 143 2.60 -14.63 -15.73
CA VAL A 143 3.72 -15.45 -15.26
C VAL A 143 3.43 -16.95 -15.27
N ALA A 144 2.37 -17.39 -15.96
CA ALA A 144 2.01 -18.80 -16.14
C ALA A 144 1.82 -19.55 -14.80
N TYR A 145 1.03 -18.96 -13.90
CA TYR A 145 0.68 -19.52 -12.59
C TYR A 145 1.89 -19.84 -11.69
N ARG A 146 3.01 -19.14 -11.89
CA ARG A 146 4.17 -19.18 -10.98
C ARG A 146 3.91 -18.26 -9.79
N LEU A 147 3.39 -18.83 -8.70
CA LEU A 147 3.02 -18.09 -7.50
C LEU A 147 4.14 -17.16 -7.00
N ASP A 148 5.37 -17.67 -6.88
CA ASP A 148 6.51 -16.87 -6.38
C ASP A 148 6.89 -15.70 -7.31
N ASP A 149 6.73 -15.87 -8.62
CA ASP A 149 6.94 -14.80 -9.60
C ASP A 149 5.83 -13.75 -9.45
N ALA A 150 4.57 -14.19 -9.38
CA ALA A 150 3.42 -13.30 -9.27
C ALA A 150 3.49 -12.45 -7.99
N LEU A 151 3.87 -13.05 -6.86
CA LEU A 151 4.06 -12.34 -5.60
C LEU A 151 5.23 -11.35 -5.67
N ARG A 152 6.33 -11.71 -6.34
CA ARG A 152 7.47 -10.80 -6.57
C ARG A 152 7.10 -9.61 -7.45
N GLU A 153 6.30 -9.81 -8.49
CA GLU A 153 5.77 -8.72 -9.32
C GLU A 153 4.86 -7.81 -8.48
N CYS A 154 3.92 -8.38 -7.72
CA CYS A 154 3.05 -7.61 -6.83
C CYS A 154 3.81 -6.81 -5.77
N ASP A 155 4.92 -7.33 -5.24
CA ASP A 155 5.75 -6.65 -4.24
C ASP A 155 6.36 -5.32 -4.75
N THR A 156 6.40 -5.12 -6.07
CA THR A 156 6.89 -3.86 -6.66
C THR A 156 5.82 -2.76 -6.74
N LEU A 157 4.56 -3.10 -6.48
CA LEU A 157 3.41 -2.20 -6.66
C LEU A 157 3.14 -1.34 -5.42
N PRO A 158 2.53 -0.15 -5.57
CA PRO A 158 2.27 0.77 -4.47
C PRO A 158 1.12 0.31 -3.53
N ALA A 159 0.27 -0.62 -3.97
CA ALA A 159 -0.78 -1.24 -3.15
C ALA A 159 -0.76 -2.76 -3.35
N PRO A 160 0.27 -3.45 -2.82
CA PRO A 160 0.56 -4.83 -3.15
C PRO A 160 -0.50 -5.81 -2.60
N GLU A 161 -1.24 -5.44 -1.55
CA GLU A 161 -2.27 -6.29 -0.92
C GLU A 161 -3.43 -6.61 -1.88
N GLY A 162 -3.87 -5.62 -2.65
CA GLY A 162 -4.87 -5.83 -3.69
C GLY A 162 -4.37 -6.84 -4.72
N CYS A 163 -3.13 -6.65 -5.19
CA CYS A 163 -2.47 -7.55 -6.14
C CYS A 163 -2.31 -8.97 -5.59
N TRP A 164 -1.83 -9.13 -4.36
CA TRP A 164 -1.74 -10.44 -3.70
C TRP A 164 -3.10 -11.11 -3.61
N GLN A 165 -4.14 -10.38 -3.23
CA GLN A 165 -5.50 -10.92 -3.14
C GLN A 165 -5.97 -11.48 -4.49
N GLY A 166 -5.74 -10.75 -5.59
CA GLY A 166 -6.04 -11.23 -6.94
C GLY A 166 -5.17 -12.43 -7.35
N VAL A 167 -3.87 -12.41 -7.05
CA VAL A 167 -2.96 -13.54 -7.32
C VAL A 167 -3.42 -14.81 -6.61
N PHE A 168 -3.78 -14.73 -5.32
CA PHE A 168 -4.22 -15.90 -4.57
C PHE A 168 -5.59 -16.40 -5.01
N MET A 169 -6.52 -15.49 -5.32
CA MET A 169 -7.80 -15.88 -5.92
C MET A 169 -7.59 -16.61 -7.24
N GLU A 170 -6.73 -16.08 -8.12
CA GLU A 170 -6.41 -16.70 -9.40
C GLU A 170 -5.66 -18.03 -9.24
N ASN A 171 -4.78 -18.15 -8.25
CA ASN A 171 -4.11 -19.41 -7.95
C ASN A 171 -5.12 -20.50 -7.55
N VAL A 172 -6.10 -20.17 -6.71
CA VAL A 172 -7.18 -21.09 -6.32
C VAL A 172 -8.05 -21.45 -7.53
N ASN A 173 -8.42 -20.47 -8.35
CA ASN A 173 -9.16 -20.70 -9.61
C ASN A 173 -8.40 -21.66 -10.52
N GLY A 174 -7.10 -21.45 -10.71
CA GLY A 174 -6.22 -22.29 -11.53
C GLY A 174 -6.22 -23.75 -11.06
N VAL A 175 -6.19 -24.01 -9.76
CA VAL A 175 -6.29 -25.37 -9.20
C VAL A 175 -7.66 -25.97 -9.42
N MET A 176 -8.71 -25.21 -9.16
CA MET A 176 -10.09 -25.69 -9.32
C MET A 176 -10.41 -26.07 -10.77
N GLN A 177 -9.78 -25.39 -11.72
CA GLN A 177 -9.92 -25.61 -13.16
C GLN A 177 -8.90 -26.63 -13.73
N GLY A 178 -7.95 -27.11 -12.92
CA GLY A 178 -6.91 -28.04 -13.36
C GLY A 178 -5.82 -27.41 -14.22
N ILE A 179 -5.65 -26.08 -14.15
CA ILE A 179 -4.64 -25.31 -14.90
C ILE A 179 -3.27 -25.36 -14.19
N SER A 180 -3.24 -25.27 -12.86
CA SER A 180 -2.02 -25.33 -12.05
C SER A 180 -2.31 -25.99 -10.71
N SER A 181 -1.32 -26.68 -10.13
CA SER A 181 -1.40 -27.22 -8.76
C SER A 181 -0.28 -26.71 -7.85
N ARG A 182 0.54 -25.75 -8.32
CA ARG A 182 1.74 -25.31 -7.60
C ARG A 182 1.41 -24.65 -6.27
N GLY A 183 2.12 -25.08 -5.23
CA GLY A 183 1.95 -24.63 -3.85
C GLY A 183 0.86 -25.39 -3.07
N PHE A 184 -0.06 -26.10 -3.75
CA PHE A 184 -1.08 -26.89 -3.08
C PHE A 184 -0.59 -28.31 -2.85
N THR A 185 -0.91 -28.86 -1.67
CA THR A 185 -0.50 -30.22 -1.28
C THR A 185 -1.70 -30.98 -0.70
N GLU A 186 -1.47 -32.14 -0.08
CA GLU A 186 -2.50 -32.81 0.72
C GLU A 186 -2.84 -32.03 2.00
N ASP A 187 -1.98 -31.08 2.41
CA ASP A 187 -2.29 -30.16 3.50
C ASP A 187 -3.44 -29.22 3.07
N PRO A 188 -4.55 -29.17 3.83
CA PRO A 188 -5.65 -28.27 3.52
C PRO A 188 -5.26 -26.79 3.59
N LEU A 189 -4.20 -26.40 4.31
CA LEU A 189 -3.78 -25.00 4.47
C LEU A 189 -2.71 -24.55 3.47
N ALA A 190 -2.12 -25.47 2.73
CA ALA A 190 -1.13 -25.15 1.70
C ALA A 190 -1.79 -24.46 0.48
N PRO A 191 -1.14 -23.43 -0.11
CA PRO A 191 0.21 -22.94 0.22
C PRO A 191 0.30 -22.00 1.42
N CYS A 192 -0.82 -21.47 1.91
CA CYS A 192 -0.87 -20.30 2.78
C CYS A 192 -0.08 -20.44 4.09
N ASP A 193 -0.02 -21.63 4.68
CA ASP A 193 0.73 -21.93 5.91
C ASP A 193 2.26 -21.85 5.75
N THR A 194 2.75 -22.08 4.53
CA THR A 194 4.19 -22.06 4.21
C THR A 194 4.71 -20.72 3.70
N LEU A 195 3.80 -19.80 3.36
CA LEU A 195 4.15 -18.48 2.84
C LEU A 195 4.65 -17.54 3.93
N ASN A 196 5.41 -16.52 3.52
CA ASN A 196 5.79 -15.42 4.39
C ASN A 196 4.55 -14.77 5.02
N GLU A 197 4.62 -14.41 6.30
CA GLU A 197 3.52 -13.84 7.09
C GLU A 197 2.81 -12.68 6.38
N LYS A 198 3.54 -11.85 5.63
CA LYS A 198 2.96 -10.71 4.89
C LYS A 198 1.92 -11.11 3.84
N TYR A 199 1.99 -12.33 3.30
CA TYR A 199 1.06 -12.81 2.27
C TYR A 199 -0.10 -13.64 2.85
N GLN A 200 0.02 -14.08 4.11
CA GLN A 200 -0.85 -15.14 4.63
C GLN A 200 -2.30 -14.69 4.73
N TRP A 201 -2.57 -13.44 5.09
CA TRP A 201 -3.95 -12.95 5.19
C TRP A 201 -4.66 -13.01 3.83
N GLU A 202 -4.04 -12.47 2.78
CA GLU A 202 -4.54 -12.41 1.40
C GLU A 202 -4.63 -13.81 0.78
N CYS A 203 -3.74 -14.73 1.17
CA CYS A 203 -3.86 -16.12 0.78
C CYS A 203 -5.08 -16.78 1.44
N TYR A 204 -5.17 -16.72 2.77
CA TYR A 204 -6.22 -17.38 3.53
C TYR A 204 -7.61 -16.81 3.23
N ILE A 205 -7.76 -15.50 3.00
CA ILE A 205 -9.06 -14.88 2.69
C ILE A 205 -9.61 -15.33 1.32
N ASN A 206 -8.78 -15.91 0.45
CA ASN A 206 -9.19 -16.46 -0.86
C ASN A 206 -9.19 -17.99 -0.93
N HIS A 207 -8.81 -18.69 0.14
CA HIS A 207 -8.55 -20.13 0.12
C HIS A 207 -9.81 -21.01 0.10
N ALA A 208 -10.98 -20.41 0.33
CA ALA A 208 -12.26 -21.10 0.52
C ALA A 208 -12.62 -22.06 -0.64
N GLY A 209 -12.44 -21.62 -1.89
CA GLY A 209 -12.80 -22.39 -3.08
C GLY A 209 -12.09 -23.75 -3.14
N TYR A 210 -10.80 -23.74 -2.85
CA TYR A 210 -9.97 -24.94 -2.75
C TYR A 210 -10.46 -25.88 -1.64
N LEU A 211 -10.73 -25.33 -0.45
CA LEU A 211 -11.16 -26.11 0.71
C LEU A 211 -12.50 -26.81 0.45
N VAL A 212 -13.51 -26.09 -0.03
CA VAL A 212 -14.85 -26.65 -0.21
C VAL A 212 -14.98 -27.57 -1.42
N GLN A 213 -14.00 -27.58 -2.33
CA GLN A 213 -13.92 -28.57 -3.41
C GLN A 213 -13.48 -29.95 -2.87
N ARG A 214 -12.77 -30.00 -1.74
CA ARG A 214 -12.15 -31.21 -1.20
C ARG A 214 -12.77 -31.69 0.10
N PHE A 215 -13.31 -30.76 0.88
CA PHE A 215 -13.80 -31.01 2.23
C PHE A 215 -15.25 -30.53 2.37
N SER A 216 -15.99 -31.15 3.29
CA SER A 216 -17.27 -30.59 3.70
C SER A 216 -17.04 -29.22 4.36
N LEU A 217 -18.03 -28.32 4.35
CA LEU A 217 -17.89 -27.01 5.00
C LEU A 217 -17.47 -27.11 6.49
N ALA A 218 -17.96 -28.14 7.19
CA ALA A 218 -17.61 -28.41 8.58
C ALA A 218 -16.18 -28.94 8.77
N ASP A 219 -15.65 -29.70 7.80
CA ASP A 219 -14.25 -30.14 7.79
C ASP A 219 -13.31 -29.00 7.39
N ALA A 220 -13.68 -28.22 6.37
CA ALA A 220 -12.94 -27.04 5.91
C ALA A 220 -12.79 -26.00 7.03
N SER A 221 -13.86 -25.67 7.75
CA SER A 221 -13.81 -24.74 8.88
C SER A 221 -12.96 -25.26 10.05
N ARG A 222 -12.96 -26.58 10.29
CA ARG A 222 -12.03 -27.20 11.26
C ARG A 222 -10.57 -27.15 10.80
N ALA A 223 -10.30 -27.28 9.51
CA ALA A 223 -8.95 -27.11 8.98
C ALA A 223 -8.43 -25.69 9.25
N CYS A 224 -9.26 -24.66 9.04
CA CYS A 224 -8.89 -23.27 9.32
C CYS A 224 -8.43 -23.02 10.77
N LEU A 225 -8.93 -23.79 11.75
CA LEU A 225 -8.49 -23.67 13.15
C LEU A 225 -7.02 -24.05 13.36
N GLN A 226 -6.43 -24.82 12.44
CA GLN A 226 -5.03 -25.23 12.49
C GLN A 226 -4.08 -24.12 12.01
N ALA A 227 -4.58 -23.10 11.31
CA ALA A 227 -3.77 -21.95 10.92
C ALA A 227 -3.38 -21.12 12.15
N GLU A 228 -2.19 -20.50 12.07
CA GLU A 228 -1.62 -19.65 13.11
C GLU A 228 -1.94 -18.17 12.89
N GLY A 229 -1.82 -17.37 13.95
CA GLY A 229 -1.95 -15.92 13.90
C GLY A 229 -3.25 -15.42 13.26
N ARG A 230 -3.13 -14.41 12.39
CA ARG A 230 -4.26 -13.80 11.67
C ARG A 230 -4.83 -14.71 10.57
N GLY A 231 -4.07 -15.71 10.11
CA GLY A 231 -4.48 -16.64 9.06
C GLY A 231 -5.69 -17.51 9.44
N ARG A 232 -5.83 -17.85 10.72
CA ARG A 232 -7.01 -18.57 11.24
C ARG A 232 -8.31 -17.85 10.95
N SER A 233 -8.38 -16.57 11.32
CA SER A 233 -9.57 -15.75 11.13
C SER A 233 -9.83 -15.50 9.64
N ALA A 234 -8.80 -15.17 8.86
CA ALA A 234 -8.92 -15.01 7.41
C ALA A 234 -9.46 -16.26 6.71
N CYS A 235 -8.97 -17.45 7.07
CA CYS A 235 -9.40 -18.72 6.50
C CYS A 235 -10.88 -18.97 6.80
N ALA A 236 -11.33 -18.77 8.03
CA ALA A 236 -12.73 -18.93 8.40
C ALA A 236 -13.64 -17.87 7.74
N GLN A 237 -13.19 -16.62 7.66
CA GLN A 237 -13.88 -15.55 6.94
C GLN A 237 -14.02 -15.87 5.44
N SER A 238 -13.00 -16.47 4.82
CA SER A 238 -13.05 -16.87 3.41
C SER A 238 -14.22 -17.84 3.13
N LEU A 239 -14.40 -18.83 4.00
CA LEU A 239 -15.53 -19.76 3.93
C LEU A 239 -16.86 -19.04 4.22
N GLY A 240 -16.83 -18.04 5.11
CA GLY A 240 -17.94 -17.13 5.39
C GLY A 240 -18.43 -16.38 4.15
N LEU A 241 -17.52 -15.85 3.32
CA LEU A 241 -17.85 -15.15 2.06
C LEU A 241 -18.72 -16.03 1.15
N MET A 242 -18.42 -17.33 1.09
CA MET A 242 -19.16 -18.29 0.26
C MET A 242 -20.60 -18.49 0.71
N THR A 243 -20.89 -18.27 2.00
CA THR A 243 -22.22 -18.55 2.56
C THR A 243 -23.29 -17.58 2.08
N THR A 244 -22.91 -16.38 1.67
CA THR A 244 -23.80 -15.36 1.10
C THR A 244 -23.55 -15.11 -0.39
N ASN A 245 -22.83 -16.03 -1.06
CA ASN A 245 -22.75 -16.06 -2.51
C ASN A 245 -23.79 -17.07 -3.05
N PRO A 246 -24.76 -16.67 -3.89
CA PRO A 246 -25.84 -17.57 -4.31
C PRO A 246 -25.37 -18.88 -4.98
N GLY A 247 -24.36 -18.80 -5.86
CA GLY A 247 -23.83 -19.96 -6.58
C GLY A 247 -23.15 -20.96 -5.64
N TRP A 248 -22.37 -20.47 -4.69
CA TRP A 248 -21.74 -21.32 -3.68
C TRP A 248 -22.72 -21.80 -2.62
N GLN A 249 -23.64 -20.96 -2.16
CA GLN A 249 -24.62 -21.29 -1.14
C GLN A 249 -25.48 -22.48 -1.57
N GLU A 250 -26.02 -22.46 -2.80
CA GLU A 250 -26.82 -23.57 -3.32
C GLU A 250 -26.01 -24.87 -3.37
N ARG A 251 -24.76 -24.81 -3.82
CA ARG A 251 -23.84 -25.97 -3.83
C ARG A 251 -23.58 -26.50 -2.42
N LEU A 252 -23.31 -25.63 -1.45
CA LEU A 252 -23.00 -26.00 -0.06
C LEU A 252 -24.23 -26.52 0.71
N LEU A 253 -25.42 -26.06 0.35
CA LEU A 253 -26.69 -26.56 0.91
C LEU A 253 -27.22 -27.79 0.18
N GLY A 254 -26.84 -27.99 -1.09
CA GLY A 254 -27.43 -28.98 -1.99
C GLY A 254 -28.86 -28.64 -2.45
N ARG A 255 -29.28 -27.38 -2.27
CA ARG A 255 -30.61 -26.85 -2.63
C ARG A 255 -30.61 -25.33 -2.63
N ALA A 256 -31.54 -24.74 -3.38
CA ALA A 256 -31.86 -23.32 -3.27
C ALA A 256 -32.41 -22.97 -1.86
N ALA A 257 -32.10 -21.77 -1.39
CA ALA A 257 -32.57 -21.21 -0.12
C ALA A 257 -32.70 -19.68 -0.21
N ASP A 258 -33.39 -19.04 0.74
CA ASP A 258 -33.25 -17.60 0.97
C ASP A 258 -31.80 -17.30 1.36
N LEU A 259 -31.25 -16.21 0.84
CA LEU A 259 -29.83 -15.90 0.98
C LEU A 259 -29.41 -15.77 2.45
N VAL A 260 -30.23 -15.12 3.27
CA VAL A 260 -29.93 -14.91 4.70
C VAL A 260 -30.15 -16.18 5.51
N GLU A 261 -31.27 -16.88 5.28
CA GLU A 261 -31.55 -18.16 5.95
C GLU A 261 -30.46 -19.20 5.64
N GLY A 262 -30.09 -19.31 4.37
CA GLY A 262 -29.05 -20.22 3.89
C GLY A 262 -27.70 -19.91 4.54
N ALA A 263 -27.32 -18.63 4.60
CA ALA A 263 -26.07 -18.22 5.22
C ALA A 263 -26.04 -18.54 6.72
N HIS A 264 -27.12 -18.25 7.45
CA HIS A 264 -27.23 -18.57 8.86
C HIS A 264 -27.10 -20.08 9.12
N LEU A 265 -27.78 -20.90 8.31
CA LEU A 265 -27.66 -22.37 8.39
C LEU A 265 -26.23 -22.87 8.10
N LEU A 266 -25.54 -22.24 7.16
CA LEU A 266 -24.16 -22.61 6.80
C LEU A 266 -23.16 -22.18 7.89
N CYS A 267 -23.26 -20.97 8.44
CA CYS A 267 -22.42 -20.54 9.56
C CYS A 267 -22.70 -21.36 10.83
N GLY A 268 -23.92 -21.88 11.00
CA GLY A 268 -24.22 -22.87 12.05
C GLY A 268 -23.43 -24.18 11.95
N ARG A 269 -22.82 -24.49 10.79
CA ARG A 269 -21.96 -25.68 10.59
C ARG A 269 -20.50 -25.45 10.99
N PHE A 270 -20.11 -24.22 11.31
CA PHE A 270 -18.76 -23.90 11.79
C PHE A 270 -18.62 -24.28 13.27
N PRO A 271 -17.41 -24.68 13.70
CA PRO A 271 -17.06 -24.73 15.12
C PRO A 271 -17.37 -23.41 15.82
N ASP A 272 -17.80 -23.46 17.09
CA ASP A 272 -18.16 -22.28 17.86
C ASP A 272 -17.02 -21.24 17.89
N GLU A 273 -15.75 -21.71 17.90
CA GLU A 273 -14.55 -20.87 17.91
C GLU A 273 -14.35 -20.03 16.64
N SER A 274 -15.01 -20.39 15.53
CA SER A 274 -14.87 -19.72 14.21
C SER A 274 -16.20 -19.27 13.62
N ARG A 275 -17.30 -19.41 14.36
CA ARG A 275 -18.64 -19.00 13.88
C ARG A 275 -18.71 -17.49 13.65
N ALA A 276 -18.13 -16.69 14.54
CA ALA A 276 -18.07 -15.24 14.39
C ALA A 276 -17.30 -14.82 13.12
N ASP A 277 -16.24 -15.54 12.77
CA ASP A 277 -15.49 -15.30 11.52
C ASP A 277 -16.35 -15.59 10.28
N CYS A 278 -17.13 -16.67 10.31
CA CYS A 278 -18.10 -16.95 9.23
C CYS A 278 -19.08 -15.79 9.05
N GLU A 279 -19.62 -15.26 10.15
CA GLU A 279 -20.59 -14.17 10.12
C GLU A 279 -19.97 -12.86 9.60
N ILE A 280 -18.71 -12.58 9.97
CA ILE A 280 -17.94 -11.44 9.45
C ILE A 280 -17.75 -11.58 7.93
N GLY A 281 -17.29 -12.74 7.46
CA GLY A 281 -17.15 -12.99 6.02
C GLY A 281 -18.49 -12.90 5.27
N ALA A 282 -19.55 -13.47 5.85
CA ALA A 282 -20.89 -13.43 5.26
C ALA A 282 -21.40 -12.00 5.07
N VAL A 283 -21.24 -11.13 6.09
CA VAL A 283 -21.69 -9.74 5.99
C VAL A 283 -20.82 -8.89 5.08
N ASP A 284 -19.51 -9.13 5.04
CA ASP A 284 -18.61 -8.45 4.10
C ASP A 284 -18.99 -8.73 2.65
N ASN A 285 -19.31 -9.98 2.34
CA ASN A 285 -19.77 -10.35 1.01
C ASN A 285 -21.12 -9.67 0.69
N LEU A 286 -22.10 -9.64 1.62
CA LEU A 286 -23.36 -8.92 1.41
C LEU A 286 -23.14 -7.43 1.11
N LEU A 287 -22.26 -6.76 1.86
CA LEU A 287 -21.95 -5.35 1.64
C LEU A 287 -21.23 -5.12 0.31
N ASN A 288 -20.33 -6.02 -0.07
CA ASN A 288 -19.64 -5.96 -1.37
C ASN A 288 -20.60 -6.08 -2.56
N PHE A 289 -21.68 -6.86 -2.42
CA PHE A 289 -22.74 -7.00 -3.42
C PHE A 289 -23.91 -6.02 -3.24
N ALA A 290 -23.72 -4.94 -2.48
CA ALA A 290 -24.72 -3.90 -2.23
C ALA A 290 -26.05 -4.43 -1.65
N GLN A 291 -26.02 -5.56 -0.95
CA GLN A 291 -27.16 -6.18 -0.27
C GLN A 291 -27.39 -5.52 1.11
N PHE A 292 -27.59 -4.19 1.10
CA PHE A 292 -27.61 -3.36 2.31
C PHE A 292 -28.78 -3.64 3.26
N SER A 293 -29.88 -4.17 2.75
CA SER A 293 -31.03 -4.60 3.56
C SER A 293 -30.85 -6.00 4.14
N ASP A 294 -30.11 -6.88 3.45
CA ASP A 294 -29.84 -8.24 3.93
C ASP A 294 -28.72 -8.30 4.96
N ALA A 295 -27.73 -7.41 4.91
CA ALA A 295 -26.64 -7.39 5.88
C ALA A 295 -27.13 -7.26 7.35
N PRO A 296 -27.95 -6.26 7.73
CA PRO A 296 -28.50 -6.19 9.08
C PRO A 296 -29.48 -7.31 9.41
N ARG A 297 -30.22 -7.83 8.41
CA ARG A 297 -31.14 -8.97 8.54
C ARG A 297 -30.38 -10.24 8.92
N PHE A 298 -29.23 -10.47 8.30
CA PHE A 298 -28.33 -11.58 8.58
C PHE A 298 -27.73 -11.50 9.98
N CYS A 299 -27.15 -10.35 10.36
CA CYS A 299 -26.60 -10.18 11.70
C CYS A 299 -27.66 -10.38 12.81
N GLY A 300 -28.91 -10.02 12.51
CA GLY A 300 -30.05 -10.24 13.42
C GLY A 300 -30.42 -11.72 13.54
N ALA A 301 -30.42 -12.45 12.43
CA ALA A 301 -30.63 -13.91 12.45
C ALA A 301 -29.50 -14.65 13.18
N ALA A 302 -28.26 -14.17 13.07
CA ALA A 302 -27.09 -14.71 13.76
C ALA A 302 -26.99 -14.28 15.24
N GLU A 303 -27.80 -13.32 15.69
CA GLU A 303 -27.68 -12.70 17.03
C GLU A 303 -26.25 -12.20 17.34
N SER A 304 -25.57 -11.65 16.32
CA SER A 304 -24.13 -11.40 16.35
C SER A 304 -23.77 -9.93 16.44
N THR A 305 -23.23 -9.52 17.59
CA THR A 305 -22.75 -8.14 17.84
C THR A 305 -21.54 -7.79 16.96
N SER A 306 -20.62 -8.74 16.74
CA SER A 306 -19.45 -8.57 15.87
C SER A 306 -19.84 -8.35 14.42
N CYS A 307 -20.90 -9.03 13.94
CA CYS A 307 -21.46 -8.82 12.61
C CYS A 307 -21.97 -7.37 12.44
N TYR A 308 -22.71 -6.84 13.41
CA TYR A 308 -23.18 -5.45 13.36
C TYR A 308 -22.05 -4.42 13.44
N ALA A 309 -21.01 -4.67 14.26
CA ALA A 309 -19.83 -3.82 14.31
C ALA A 309 -19.07 -3.80 12.98
N ARG A 310 -19.02 -4.93 12.28
CA ARG A 310 -18.43 -5.01 10.94
C ARG A 310 -19.19 -4.11 9.96
N ILE A 311 -20.52 -4.14 9.95
CA ILE A 311 -21.34 -3.26 9.09
C ILE A 311 -20.97 -1.79 9.24
N THR A 312 -20.89 -1.30 10.47
CA THR A 312 -20.60 0.12 10.70
C THR A 312 -19.17 0.48 10.34
N SER A 313 -18.20 -0.41 10.59
CA SER A 313 -16.80 -0.20 10.15
C SER A 313 -16.66 -0.14 8.62
N SER A 314 -17.47 -0.91 7.89
CA SER A 314 -17.41 -1.00 6.43
C SER A 314 -18.05 0.20 5.71
N ILE A 315 -18.87 1.03 6.38
CA ILE A 315 -19.54 2.20 5.77
C ILE A 315 -18.53 3.15 5.14
N SER A 316 -17.51 3.55 5.89
CA SER A 316 -16.49 4.50 5.43
C SER A 316 -15.55 3.85 4.42
N LEU A 317 -15.10 2.62 4.69
CA LEU A 317 -14.19 1.84 3.82
C LEU A 317 -14.77 1.65 2.41
N MET A 318 -16.08 1.38 2.31
CA MET A 318 -16.76 1.13 1.04
C MET A 318 -17.40 2.39 0.44
N GLY A 319 -17.27 3.56 1.08
CA GLY A 319 -17.86 4.80 0.60
C GLY A 319 -19.40 4.80 0.56
N ILE A 320 -20.06 4.02 1.43
CA ILE A 320 -21.52 3.86 1.44
C ILE A 320 -22.18 5.18 1.84
N ALA A 321 -22.93 5.77 0.91
CA ALA A 321 -23.51 7.10 1.09
C ALA A 321 -24.96 7.18 0.54
N GLY A 322 -25.60 8.33 0.74
CA GLY A 322 -26.89 8.59 0.11
C GLY A 322 -27.98 7.60 0.54
N ARG A 323 -28.72 7.07 -0.45
CA ARG A 323 -29.84 6.16 -0.23
C ARG A 323 -29.38 4.80 0.35
N GLN A 324 -28.20 4.34 -0.06
CA GLN A 324 -27.63 3.07 0.40
C GLN A 324 -27.32 3.11 1.90
N LEU A 325 -26.74 4.23 2.36
CA LEU A 325 -26.52 4.48 3.79
C LEU A 325 -27.83 4.53 4.57
N ASP A 326 -28.85 5.22 4.02
CA ASP A 326 -30.16 5.32 4.67
C ASP A 326 -30.82 3.92 4.82
N GLU A 327 -30.71 3.08 3.79
CA GLU A 327 -31.21 1.69 3.78
C GLU A 327 -30.48 0.81 4.80
N LEU A 328 -29.14 0.82 4.78
CA LEU A 328 -28.31 0.04 5.70
C LEU A 328 -28.57 0.42 7.16
N CYS A 329 -28.54 1.72 7.46
CA CYS A 329 -28.71 2.23 8.82
C CYS A 329 -30.12 2.06 9.37
N ALA A 330 -31.14 2.01 8.52
CA ALA A 330 -32.51 1.71 8.94
C ALA A 330 -32.64 0.29 9.49
N GLY A 331 -31.88 -0.66 8.94
CA GLY A 331 -31.87 -2.07 9.35
C GLY A 331 -31.11 -2.35 10.65
N LEU A 332 -30.29 -1.41 11.14
CA LEU A 332 -29.48 -1.63 12.36
C LEU A 332 -30.31 -1.47 13.65
N PRO A 333 -30.05 -2.31 14.69
CA PRO A 333 -30.55 -2.10 16.05
C PRO A 333 -30.10 -0.74 16.63
N GLU A 334 -30.87 -0.20 17.57
CA GLU A 334 -30.62 1.15 18.13
C GLU A 334 -29.22 1.30 18.72
N GLU A 335 -28.74 0.28 19.43
CA GLU A 335 -27.39 0.23 20.01
C GLU A 335 -26.25 0.30 18.99
N HIS A 336 -26.49 -0.13 17.74
CA HIS A 336 -25.51 -0.11 16.66
C HIS A 336 -25.65 1.08 15.71
N ARG A 337 -26.73 1.89 15.83
CA ARG A 337 -26.95 3.08 14.99
C ARG A 337 -26.00 4.24 15.29
N SER A 338 -25.24 4.20 16.37
CA SER A 338 -24.20 5.18 16.69
C SER A 338 -23.09 5.22 15.65
N GLY A 339 -22.80 4.09 15.00
CA GLY A 339 -21.85 3.98 13.90
C GLY A 339 -22.36 4.50 12.55
N CYS A 340 -23.63 4.91 12.47
CA CYS A 340 -24.18 5.55 11.28
C CYS A 340 -24.00 7.07 11.36
N PRO A 341 -23.27 7.70 10.42
CA PRO A 341 -23.06 9.14 10.45
C PRO A 341 -24.41 9.87 10.38
N ARG A 342 -24.78 10.56 11.46
CA ARG A 342 -26.05 11.30 11.54
C ARG A 342 -26.03 12.45 10.55
N ARG A 343 -26.97 12.46 9.60
CA ARG A 343 -27.25 13.63 8.75
C ARG A 343 -27.77 14.78 9.60
N SER A 344 -26.89 15.64 10.12
CA SER A 344 -27.35 16.85 10.80
C SER A 344 -28.00 17.80 9.76
N LEU A 345 -29.03 18.54 10.18
CA LEU A 345 -29.61 19.64 9.39
C LEU A 345 -28.52 20.63 8.94
N PHE A 346 -27.49 20.77 9.78
CA PHE A 346 -26.27 21.53 9.54
C PHE A 346 -25.47 21.02 8.34
N SER A 347 -25.48 19.71 8.06
CA SER A 347 -24.77 19.10 6.92
C SER A 347 -25.47 19.37 5.60
N ARG A 348 -26.81 19.39 5.58
CA ARG A 348 -27.61 19.81 4.41
C ARG A 348 -27.45 21.32 4.16
N LEU A 349 -27.42 22.11 5.23
CA LEU A 349 -27.16 23.54 5.16
C LEU A 349 -25.72 23.81 4.72
N LYS A 350 -24.72 23.07 5.24
CA LYS A 350 -23.29 23.17 4.87
C LYS A 350 -23.07 22.72 3.43
N ALA A 351 -23.73 21.67 2.94
CA ALA A 351 -23.65 21.25 1.53
C ALA A 351 -24.34 22.25 0.58
N LEU A 352 -25.46 22.85 0.99
CA LEU A 352 -26.12 23.92 0.24
C LEU A 352 -25.30 25.21 0.26
N LEU A 353 -24.75 25.58 1.43
CA LEU A 353 -23.85 26.72 1.63
C LEU A 353 -22.50 26.51 0.98
N LEU A 354 -21.99 25.28 0.85
CA LEU A 354 -20.80 24.92 0.08
C LEU A 354 -21.09 25.00 -1.42
N ARG A 355 -22.27 24.55 -1.89
CA ARG A 355 -22.70 24.74 -3.28
C ARG A 355 -22.91 26.22 -3.64
N ILE A 356 -23.30 27.05 -2.66
CA ILE A 356 -23.39 28.50 -2.79
C ILE A 356 -21.99 29.15 -2.66
N ALA A 357 -21.14 28.70 -1.74
CA ALA A 357 -19.79 29.22 -1.50
C ALA A 357 -18.81 28.87 -2.63
N VAL A 358 -18.96 27.71 -3.28
CA VAL A 358 -18.25 27.36 -4.52
C VAL A 358 -18.70 28.26 -5.67
N ARG A 359 -19.94 28.77 -5.65
CA ARG A 359 -20.42 29.82 -6.56
C ARG A 359 -19.94 31.23 -6.20
N PHE A 360 -19.47 31.47 -4.97
CA PHE A 360 -19.01 32.78 -4.48
C PHE A 360 -17.49 32.86 -4.18
N ARG A 361 -16.71 31.78 -4.37
CA ARG A 361 -15.25 31.74 -4.18
C ARG A 361 -14.41 32.39 -5.28
N ASN A 362 -15.04 33.21 -6.13
CA ASN A 362 -14.34 34.16 -7.00
C ASN A 362 -14.48 35.59 -6.46
N ALA A 363 -14.27 35.78 -5.15
CA ALA A 363 -14.02 37.09 -4.54
C ALA A 363 -12.63 37.07 -3.88
N PRO A 364 -11.79 38.10 -4.07
CA PRO A 364 -10.42 38.10 -3.57
C PRO A 364 -10.38 38.25 -2.04
N SER A 365 -9.63 37.40 -1.34
CA SER A 365 -9.29 37.61 0.07
C SER A 365 -8.31 38.78 0.23
N ALA A 366 -8.46 39.57 1.27
CA ALA A 366 -7.47 40.59 1.66
C ALA A 366 -6.09 39.95 1.84
N GLU A 367 -5.05 40.64 1.38
CA GLU A 367 -3.66 40.18 1.38
C GLU A 367 -3.15 40.00 2.83
N LYS A 368 -2.77 38.78 3.22
CA LYS A 368 -2.11 38.51 4.51
C LYS A 368 -0.71 39.14 4.52
N THR A 369 -0.25 39.63 5.67
CA THR A 369 1.02 40.38 5.79
C THR A 369 2.10 39.58 6.53
N ALA A 370 3.39 39.90 6.34
CA ALA A 370 4.46 39.23 7.08
C ALA A 370 4.51 39.70 8.55
N MET A 371 4.67 38.77 9.51
CA MET A 371 4.82 39.08 10.93
C MET A 371 6.25 39.59 11.25
N PRO A 372 6.43 40.70 11.99
CA PRO A 372 7.73 41.13 12.48
C PRO A 372 8.35 40.11 13.46
N ARG A 373 9.65 39.83 13.32
CA ARG A 373 10.36 38.83 14.17
C ARG A 373 10.36 39.16 15.66
N GLU A 374 10.20 40.43 16.01
CA GLU A 374 10.18 40.96 17.38
C GLU A 374 8.87 40.64 18.12
N ASP A 375 7.80 40.30 17.38
CA ASP A 375 6.45 40.08 17.90
C ASP A 375 6.16 38.61 18.26
N ALA A 376 7.16 37.71 18.15
CA ALA A 376 7.01 36.28 18.49
C ALA A 376 6.56 36.04 19.94
N ALA A 377 6.83 37.00 20.83
CA ALA A 377 6.40 36.97 22.24
C ALA A 377 4.86 37.04 22.40
N ILE A 378 4.12 37.44 21.38
CA ILE A 378 2.64 37.55 21.40
C ILE A 378 1.98 36.16 21.32
N LEU A 379 2.63 35.15 20.73
CA LEU A 379 2.15 33.77 20.60
C LEU A 379 2.25 33.01 21.94
N SER A 380 1.52 33.49 22.94
CA SER A 380 1.55 33.00 24.32
C SER A 380 0.38 32.09 24.68
N ASP A 381 -0.70 32.11 23.89
CA ASP A 381 -1.88 31.27 24.04
C ASP A 381 -2.62 31.04 22.70
N ASP A 382 -3.60 30.13 22.70
CA ASP A 382 -4.42 29.77 21.53
C ASP A 382 -5.14 30.96 20.88
N SER A 383 -5.53 31.97 21.67
CA SER A 383 -6.24 33.14 21.16
C SER A 383 -5.30 34.02 20.33
N ALA A 384 -4.10 34.25 20.83
CA ALA A 384 -3.08 35.01 20.13
C ALA A 384 -2.60 34.30 18.85
N VAL A 385 -2.52 32.96 18.88
CA VAL A 385 -2.20 32.16 17.69
C VAL A 385 -3.28 32.27 16.62
N ARG A 386 -4.56 32.15 16.98
CA ARG A 386 -5.68 32.33 16.03
C ARG A 386 -5.73 33.74 15.45
N GLU A 387 -5.46 34.76 16.26
CA GLU A 387 -5.38 36.15 15.80
C GLU A 387 -4.24 36.34 14.79
N ALA A 388 -3.07 35.74 15.05
CA ALA A 388 -1.94 35.77 14.13
C ALA A 388 -2.24 35.07 12.80
N LEU A 389 -2.87 33.88 12.81
CA LEU A 389 -3.28 33.15 11.60
C LEU A 389 -4.26 33.94 10.71
N GLY A 390 -5.07 34.81 11.32
CA GLY A 390 -5.98 35.71 10.63
C GLY A 390 -5.32 36.92 9.96
N LYS A 391 -4.13 37.33 10.41
CA LYS A 391 -3.42 38.55 9.97
C LYS A 391 -2.16 38.27 9.14
N HIS A 392 -1.52 37.15 9.40
CA HIS A 392 -0.19 36.82 8.90
C HIS A 392 -0.12 35.47 8.20
N THR A 393 0.90 35.29 7.35
CA THR A 393 1.16 33.98 6.71
C THR A 393 1.78 33.01 7.71
N LEU A 394 1.44 31.72 7.61
CA LEU A 394 1.96 30.68 8.52
C LEU A 394 3.49 30.64 8.52
N SER A 395 4.11 30.78 7.35
CA SER A 395 5.56 30.88 7.18
C SER A 395 6.19 32.03 7.97
N SER A 396 5.55 33.19 8.03
CA SER A 396 6.08 34.34 8.78
C SER A 396 5.94 34.18 10.29
N ILE A 397 4.88 33.49 10.74
CA ILE A 397 4.66 33.13 12.14
C ILE A 397 5.73 32.11 12.59
N MET A 398 5.97 31.07 11.79
CA MET A 398 7.03 30.07 12.04
C MET A 398 8.42 30.69 12.10
N ALA A 399 8.75 31.57 11.14
CA ALA A 399 10.04 32.25 11.12
C ALA A 399 10.28 33.11 12.38
N ALA A 400 9.24 33.76 12.92
CA ALA A 400 9.36 34.50 14.16
C ALA A 400 9.50 33.58 15.37
N LEU A 401 8.71 32.49 15.42
CA LEU A 401 8.73 31.52 16.52
C LEU A 401 10.10 30.83 16.68
N SER A 402 10.80 30.60 15.57
CA SER A 402 12.15 30.00 15.54
C SER A 402 13.22 30.78 16.33
N THR A 403 12.95 32.04 16.67
CA THR A 403 13.86 32.89 17.47
C THR A 403 13.68 32.74 18.98
N THR A 404 12.72 31.92 19.42
CA THR A 404 12.39 31.69 20.84
C THR A 404 13.02 30.41 21.38
N GLY A 405 13.21 30.31 22.71
CA GLY A 405 13.89 29.16 23.34
C GLY A 405 13.05 27.87 23.43
N ASP A 406 11.72 27.97 23.44
CA ASP A 406 10.76 26.85 23.48
C ASP A 406 9.95 26.82 22.17
N CYS A 407 10.66 26.82 21.05
CA CYS A 407 10.04 27.02 19.74
C CYS A 407 9.31 25.77 19.24
N HIS A 408 9.75 24.56 19.61
CA HIS A 408 9.19 23.29 19.14
C HIS A 408 7.80 23.02 19.73
N THR A 409 7.66 23.06 21.05
CA THR A 409 6.37 22.84 21.74
C THR A 409 5.28 23.80 21.26
N ARG A 410 5.65 25.07 21.05
CA ARG A 410 4.74 26.09 20.50
C ARG A 410 4.42 25.88 19.03
N ALA A 411 5.34 25.31 18.26
CA ALA A 411 5.08 24.98 16.86
C ALA A 411 4.00 23.89 16.76
N HIS A 412 3.99 22.89 17.67
CA HIS A 412 2.89 21.92 17.78
C HIS A 412 1.52 22.58 17.98
N GLN A 413 1.43 23.51 18.94
CA GLN A 413 0.21 24.27 19.21
C GLN A 413 -0.27 25.05 17.98
N LEU A 414 0.66 25.74 17.30
CA LEU A 414 0.38 26.44 16.05
C LEU A 414 -0.10 25.49 14.96
N GLY A 415 0.50 24.31 14.83
CA GLY A 415 0.12 23.26 13.88
C GLY A 415 -1.32 22.79 14.04
N ARG A 416 -1.73 22.44 15.27
CA ARG A 416 -3.10 22.00 15.57
C ARG A 416 -4.15 23.06 15.20
N LEU A 417 -3.86 24.31 15.55
CA LEU A 417 -4.74 25.45 15.26
C LEU A 417 -4.75 25.79 13.76
N ALA A 418 -3.59 25.72 13.09
CA ALA A 418 -3.49 25.93 11.65
C ALA A 418 -4.28 24.87 10.88
N TYR A 419 -4.23 23.61 11.29
CA TYR A 419 -5.05 22.54 10.69
C TYR A 419 -6.55 22.79 10.87
N THR A 420 -6.97 23.24 12.06
CA THR A 420 -8.39 23.57 12.31
C THR A 420 -8.92 24.67 11.37
N GLU A 421 -8.06 25.63 11.00
CA GLU A 421 -8.43 26.77 10.15
C GLU A 421 -8.22 26.52 8.65
N LEU A 422 -7.17 25.79 8.28
CA LEU A 422 -6.71 25.59 6.89
C LEU A 422 -6.99 24.18 6.35
N GLY A 423 -7.35 23.23 7.21
CA GLY A 423 -7.44 21.81 6.88
C GLY A 423 -6.09 21.27 6.40
N THR A 424 -6.13 20.38 5.40
CA THR A 424 -4.93 19.73 4.83
C THR A 424 -3.94 20.71 4.17
N GLN A 425 -4.33 21.97 3.94
CA GLN A 425 -3.40 23.01 3.47
C GLN A 425 -2.33 23.33 4.53
N ALA A 426 -2.60 23.09 5.81
CA ALA A 426 -1.61 23.26 6.89
C ALA A 426 -0.35 22.41 6.66
N PHE A 427 -0.48 21.19 6.12
CA PHE A 427 0.66 20.31 5.84
C PHE A 427 1.66 20.89 4.83
N LYS A 428 1.17 21.69 3.88
CA LYS A 428 2.00 22.36 2.88
C LYS A 428 2.59 23.68 3.35
N GLU A 429 1.94 24.33 4.31
CA GLU A 429 2.35 25.64 4.81
C GLU A 429 3.23 25.58 6.06
N CYS A 430 3.18 24.47 6.81
CA CYS A 430 4.10 24.21 7.91
C CYS A 430 5.49 23.85 7.35
N GLY A 431 6.50 24.64 7.71
CA GLY A 431 7.89 24.39 7.33
C GLY A 431 8.68 23.57 8.36
N PRO A 432 9.97 23.27 8.07
CA PRO A 432 10.84 22.47 8.93
C PRO A 432 11.37 23.22 10.16
N GLU A 433 11.08 24.52 10.29
CA GLU A 433 11.51 25.31 11.44
C GLU A 433 10.99 24.72 12.74
N CYS A 434 11.74 24.94 13.83
CA CYS A 434 11.39 24.39 15.14
C CYS A 434 11.27 22.85 15.14
N HIS A 435 12.14 22.15 14.41
CA HIS A 435 12.11 20.69 14.26
C HIS A 435 10.75 20.16 13.74
N SER A 436 10.19 20.81 12.71
CA SER A 436 8.91 20.43 12.07
C SER A 436 7.69 20.40 13.00
N GLY A 437 7.76 21.03 14.18
CA GLY A 437 6.69 20.93 15.18
C GLY A 437 5.32 21.41 14.69
N CYS A 438 5.25 22.38 13.78
CA CYS A 438 3.98 22.80 13.14
C CYS A 438 3.34 21.67 12.35
N HIS A 439 4.15 20.95 11.59
CA HIS A 439 3.67 19.86 10.76
C HIS A 439 3.19 18.69 11.65
N HIS A 440 3.94 18.37 12.71
CA HIS A 440 3.56 17.37 13.71
C HIS A 440 2.23 17.71 14.40
N GLY A 441 2.07 18.95 14.87
CA GLY A 441 0.81 19.40 15.47
C GLY A 441 -0.37 19.39 14.50
N ALA A 442 -0.16 19.65 13.22
CA ALA A 442 -1.21 19.50 12.22
C ALA A 442 -1.64 18.03 12.05
N ILE A 443 -0.70 17.08 12.14
CA ILE A 443 -0.96 15.64 12.08
C ILE A 443 -1.74 15.17 13.33
N GLU A 444 -1.40 15.67 14.52
CA GLU A 444 -2.18 15.38 15.74
C GLU A 444 -3.65 15.80 15.57
N ALA A 445 -3.90 17.02 15.09
CA ALA A 445 -5.26 17.52 14.89
C ALA A 445 -6.00 16.74 13.80
N PHE A 446 -5.29 16.29 12.77
CA PHE A 446 -5.83 15.42 11.73
C PHE A 446 -6.32 14.09 12.31
N PHE A 447 -5.49 13.39 13.09
CA PHE A 447 -5.90 12.11 13.68
C PHE A 447 -6.99 12.29 14.74
N ALA A 448 -7.00 13.41 15.48
CA ALA A 448 -8.11 13.73 16.37
C ALA A 448 -9.46 13.86 15.63
N GLU A 449 -9.47 14.32 14.37
CA GLU A 449 -10.68 14.45 13.55
C GLU A 449 -11.03 13.18 12.76
N HIS A 450 -10.03 12.46 12.24
CA HIS A 450 -10.21 11.37 11.27
C HIS A 450 -9.98 9.96 11.85
N GLY A 451 -9.36 9.86 13.03
CA GLY A 451 -8.91 8.61 13.63
C GLY A 451 -7.76 7.96 12.85
N THR A 452 -7.37 6.74 13.25
CA THR A 452 -6.19 6.03 12.71
C THR A 452 -6.53 4.77 11.92
N ALA A 453 -7.83 4.52 11.69
CA ALA A 453 -8.30 3.31 11.01
C ALA A 453 -7.79 3.18 9.56
N SER A 454 -7.39 4.30 8.95
CA SER A 454 -6.84 4.40 7.59
C SER A 454 -5.36 4.83 7.60
N LEU A 455 -4.61 4.60 8.69
CA LEU A 455 -3.25 5.11 8.90
C LEU A 455 -2.34 4.97 7.66
N ALA A 456 -2.28 3.80 7.04
CA ALA A 456 -1.46 3.57 5.85
C ALA A 456 -1.89 4.41 4.62
N GLN A 457 -3.19 4.68 4.48
CA GLN A 457 -3.77 5.53 3.44
C GLN A 457 -3.57 7.02 3.77
N ASP A 458 -3.73 7.39 5.03
CA ASP A 458 -3.53 8.76 5.52
C ASP A 458 -2.08 9.20 5.37
N LEU A 459 -1.11 8.29 5.47
CA LEU A 459 0.30 8.63 5.25
C LEU A 459 0.60 9.19 3.86
N ALA A 460 -0.10 8.77 2.81
CA ALA A 460 0.10 9.35 1.48
C ALA A 460 -0.44 10.79 1.40
N LEU A 461 -1.49 11.09 2.17
CA LEU A 461 -2.04 12.44 2.30
C LEU A 461 -1.16 13.33 3.20
N LEU A 462 -0.65 12.78 4.29
CA LEU A 462 0.13 13.49 5.30
C LEU A 462 1.59 13.69 4.86
N CYS A 463 2.22 12.64 4.33
CA CYS A 463 3.67 12.55 4.08
C CYS A 463 4.04 12.30 2.60
N GLY A 464 3.10 12.41 1.66
CA GLY A 464 3.31 12.06 0.24
C GLY A 464 3.91 13.17 -0.64
N SER A 465 4.13 14.37 -0.12
CA SER A 465 4.64 15.52 -0.88
C SER A 465 5.99 16.07 -0.37
N GLU A 466 6.70 15.27 0.43
CA GLU A 466 7.91 15.73 1.08
C GLU A 466 9.09 15.87 0.10
N PRO A 467 9.89 16.97 0.19
CA PRO A 467 10.89 17.30 -0.82
C PRO A 467 12.15 16.43 -0.79
N ASN A 468 12.38 15.69 0.29
CA ASN A 468 13.55 14.82 0.48
C ASN A 468 13.30 13.77 1.58
N GLY A 469 14.23 12.82 1.71
CA GLY A 469 14.13 11.72 2.69
C GLY A 469 14.09 12.20 4.14
N PHE A 470 14.74 13.33 4.45
CA PHE A 470 14.67 13.91 5.79
C PHE A 470 13.28 14.46 6.12
N ALA A 471 12.66 15.21 5.20
CA ALA A 471 11.31 15.73 5.39
C ALA A 471 10.27 14.60 5.49
N SER A 472 10.43 13.54 4.69
CA SER A 472 9.64 12.31 4.82
C SER A 472 9.78 11.66 6.20
N HIS A 473 11.02 11.51 6.69
CA HIS A 473 11.29 11.04 8.04
C HIS A 473 10.64 11.92 9.12
N GLN A 474 10.70 13.25 8.99
CA GLN A 474 10.07 14.18 9.94
C GLN A 474 8.55 14.07 9.94
N CYS A 475 7.92 13.89 8.78
CA CYS A 475 6.47 13.69 8.71
C CYS A 475 6.06 12.38 9.38
N LEU A 476 6.75 11.28 9.06
CA LEU A 476 6.49 9.96 9.61
C LEU A 476 6.80 9.89 11.12
N HIS A 477 7.76 10.67 11.60
CA HIS A 477 7.97 10.93 13.01
C HIS A 477 6.76 11.63 13.63
N GLY A 478 6.25 12.71 13.03
CA GLY A 478 5.05 13.41 13.49
C GLY A 478 3.79 12.53 13.53
N VAL A 479 3.70 11.52 12.66
CA VAL A 479 2.64 10.50 12.72
C VAL A 479 2.71 9.73 14.03
N GLY A 480 3.92 9.34 14.49
CA GLY A 480 4.09 8.70 15.78
C GLY A 480 3.57 9.54 16.95
N HIS A 481 3.76 10.86 16.94
CA HIS A 481 3.19 11.77 17.96
C HIS A 481 1.66 11.73 17.92
N GLY A 482 1.08 11.87 16.74
CA GLY A 482 -0.37 11.85 16.58
C GLY A 482 -1.03 10.51 16.96
N LEU A 483 -0.34 9.39 16.74
CA LEU A 483 -0.78 8.06 17.20
C LEU A 483 -0.75 7.93 18.72
N GLU A 484 0.30 8.45 19.35
CA GLU A 484 0.45 8.45 20.80
C GLU A 484 -0.69 9.26 21.46
N ALA A 485 -0.94 10.47 20.94
CA ALA A 485 -2.07 11.29 21.38
C ALA A 485 -3.43 10.61 21.13
N TRP A 486 -3.61 9.95 19.97
CA TRP A 486 -4.87 9.28 19.60
C TRP A 486 -5.19 8.08 20.50
N THR A 487 -4.17 7.25 20.76
CA THR A 487 -4.29 6.05 21.61
C THR A 487 -4.30 6.40 23.10
N ASN A 488 -4.35 7.69 23.44
CA ASN A 488 -4.34 8.19 24.81
C ASN A 488 -3.12 7.67 25.59
N TYR A 489 -1.94 7.78 24.99
CA TYR A 489 -0.65 7.41 25.58
C TYR A 489 -0.53 5.89 25.88
N ASP A 490 -1.23 5.04 25.10
CA ASP A 490 -1.04 3.58 25.11
C ASP A 490 0.07 3.17 24.13
N ILE A 491 1.29 3.00 24.66
CA ILE A 491 2.49 2.73 23.85
C ILE A 491 2.36 1.44 23.01
N PRO A 492 1.94 0.28 23.55
CA PRO A 492 1.68 -0.91 22.73
C PRO A 492 0.72 -0.68 21.56
N GLU A 493 -0.39 0.04 21.77
CA GLU A 493 -1.36 0.31 20.71
C GLU A 493 -0.79 1.26 19.64
N ALA A 494 -0.11 2.33 20.05
CA ALA A 494 0.55 3.26 19.14
C ALA A 494 1.64 2.58 18.30
N LEU A 495 2.48 1.74 18.92
CA LEU A 495 3.52 0.98 18.23
C LEU A 495 2.94 -0.09 17.29
N GLY A 496 1.84 -0.74 17.68
CA GLY A 496 1.10 -1.66 16.82
C GLY A 496 0.50 -0.97 15.59
N SER A 497 0.19 0.32 15.70
CA SER A 497 -0.22 1.15 14.56
C SER A 497 0.97 1.47 13.65
N CYS A 498 2.13 1.83 14.22
CA CYS A 498 3.36 2.00 13.45
C CYS A 498 3.82 0.70 12.74
N ASP A 499 3.49 -0.48 13.26
CA ASP A 499 3.83 -1.78 12.64
C ASP A 499 3.17 -2.01 11.28
N LEU A 500 2.12 -1.25 10.96
CA LEU A 500 1.49 -1.25 9.63
C LEU A 500 2.40 -0.62 8.56
N LEU A 501 3.48 0.04 8.97
CA LEU A 501 4.46 0.67 8.09
C LEU A 501 5.64 -0.26 7.86
N SER A 502 6.45 0.02 6.83
CA SER A 502 7.63 -0.79 6.52
C SER A 502 8.91 0.06 6.45
N GLY A 503 10.05 -0.61 6.64
CA GLY A 503 11.37 -0.02 6.47
C GLY A 503 11.61 1.27 7.30
N PRO A 504 12.25 2.30 6.72
CA PRO A 504 12.54 3.55 7.41
C PRO A 504 11.31 4.29 7.94
N ALA A 505 10.14 4.11 7.31
CA ALA A 505 8.91 4.78 7.73
C ALA A 505 8.44 4.31 9.11
N ARG A 506 8.51 2.99 9.34
CA ARG A 506 8.18 2.37 10.61
C ARG A 506 9.09 2.84 11.74
N GLU A 507 10.41 2.84 11.50
CA GLU A 507 11.38 3.28 12.50
C GLU A 507 11.18 4.77 12.86
N SER A 508 10.87 5.61 11.86
CA SER A 508 10.54 7.02 12.08
C SER A 508 9.30 7.18 12.95
N CYS A 509 8.23 6.42 12.67
CA CYS A 509 7.01 6.41 13.47
C CYS A 509 7.27 6.00 14.92
N TYR A 510 8.04 4.94 15.17
CA TYR A 510 8.40 4.54 16.53
C TYR A 510 9.11 5.65 17.30
N THR A 511 10.04 6.37 16.66
CA THR A 511 10.70 7.50 17.32
C THR A 511 9.73 8.62 17.67
N GLY A 512 8.68 8.84 16.88
CA GLY A 512 7.61 9.79 17.23
C GLY A 512 6.86 9.38 18.50
N VAL A 513 6.45 8.11 18.57
CA VAL A 513 5.72 7.56 19.72
C VAL A 513 6.54 7.70 21.01
N PHE A 514 7.81 7.29 21.00
CA PHE A 514 8.65 7.38 22.20
C PHE A 514 9.02 8.82 22.58
N MET A 515 9.10 9.74 21.61
CA MET A 515 9.34 11.15 21.90
C MET A 515 8.13 11.75 22.61
N GLU A 516 6.94 11.54 22.05
CA GLU A 516 5.70 12.08 22.63
C GLU A 516 5.40 11.50 24.02
N ASN A 517 5.68 10.22 24.22
CA ASN A 517 5.61 9.59 25.56
C ASN A 517 6.42 10.35 26.62
N ILE A 518 7.63 10.80 26.26
CA ILE A 518 8.52 11.54 27.15
C ILE A 518 8.06 13.00 27.27
N VAL A 519 7.77 13.67 26.15
CA VAL A 519 7.42 15.10 26.13
C VAL A 519 6.04 15.34 26.75
N GLY A 520 4.99 14.67 26.26
CA GLY A 520 3.63 14.79 26.78
C GLY A 520 3.51 14.34 28.25
N GLY A 521 4.21 13.26 28.62
CA GLY A 521 4.26 12.78 30.01
C GLY A 521 5.03 13.70 30.98
N LEU A 522 5.93 14.56 30.48
CA LEU A 522 6.68 15.55 31.28
C LEU A 522 6.04 16.95 31.29
N ALA A 523 5.25 17.30 30.28
CA ALA A 523 4.64 18.62 30.11
C ALA A 523 3.44 18.91 31.03
N GLY A 524 2.97 17.91 31.79
CA GLY A 524 1.85 18.08 32.72
C GLY A 524 0.52 18.40 32.04
N SER A 525 0.36 17.99 30.77
CA SER A 525 -0.93 18.01 30.09
C SER A 525 -1.95 17.14 30.84
N GLU A 526 -3.24 17.26 30.51
CA GLU A 526 -4.31 16.47 31.15
C GLU A 526 -4.17 14.94 30.95
N HIS A 527 -3.16 14.50 30.18
CA HIS A 527 -2.83 13.11 29.89
C HIS A 527 -1.52 12.71 30.60
N ARG A 528 -1.57 11.69 31.47
CA ARG A 528 -0.38 11.13 32.14
C ARG A 528 -0.07 9.76 31.54
N SER A 529 1.07 9.63 30.86
CA SER A 529 1.55 8.33 30.40
C SER A 529 1.85 7.40 31.57
N SER A 530 1.40 6.15 31.47
CA SER A 530 1.76 5.06 32.40
C SER A 530 3.10 4.41 32.08
N TYR A 531 3.73 4.82 30.97
CA TYR A 531 5.00 4.30 30.46
C TYR A 531 6.20 5.19 30.83
N LEU A 532 6.09 5.92 31.94
CA LEU A 532 7.19 6.63 32.59
C LEU A 532 7.43 6.09 34.01
N SER A 533 8.70 5.88 34.34
CA SER A 533 9.15 5.34 35.63
C SER A 533 10.43 6.05 36.09
N ASP A 534 10.87 5.73 37.30
CA ASP A 534 12.18 6.11 37.84
C ASP A 534 13.30 5.13 37.40
N ASP A 535 12.93 4.01 36.77
CA ASP A 535 13.87 3.14 36.05
C ASP A 535 14.36 3.86 34.78
N PRO A 536 15.67 4.15 34.64
CA PRO A 536 16.21 4.86 33.47
C PRO A 536 16.10 4.07 32.17
N HIS A 537 15.83 2.75 32.21
CA HIS A 537 15.66 1.90 31.03
C HIS A 537 14.20 1.63 30.68
N TYR A 538 13.24 2.05 31.50
CA TYR A 538 11.80 1.84 31.23
C TYR A 538 11.24 2.99 30.38
N PRO A 539 10.45 2.70 29.31
CA PRO A 539 9.87 1.40 28.95
C PRO A 539 10.71 0.55 28.00
N CYS A 540 11.90 1.00 27.59
CA CYS A 540 12.73 0.31 26.60
C CYS A 540 13.13 -1.13 26.99
N ASN A 541 13.20 -1.44 28.29
CA ASN A 541 13.42 -2.80 28.79
C ASN A 541 12.15 -3.67 28.84
N ALA A 542 10.96 -3.06 28.72
CA ALA A 542 9.66 -3.71 28.81
C ALA A 542 8.97 -3.89 27.43
N VAL A 543 9.36 -3.11 26.42
CA VAL A 543 8.86 -3.26 25.04
C VAL A 543 9.58 -4.37 24.27
N ASP A 544 8.92 -4.88 23.22
CA ASP A 544 9.48 -5.90 22.33
C ASP A 544 10.79 -5.45 21.67
N TRP A 545 11.65 -6.43 21.36
CA TRP A 545 12.99 -6.21 20.82
C TRP A 545 13.04 -5.27 19.62
N LYS A 546 12.07 -5.39 18.71
CA LYS A 546 11.98 -4.59 17.49
C LYS A 546 11.81 -3.08 17.73
N TYR A 547 11.23 -2.67 18.86
CA TYR A 547 11.00 -1.25 19.18
C TYR A 547 12.17 -0.60 19.94
N ARG A 548 13.10 -1.41 20.47
CA ARG A 548 14.09 -0.95 21.46
C ARG A 548 15.11 0.02 20.89
N SER A 549 15.49 -0.11 19.62
CA SER A 549 16.40 0.83 18.95
C SER A 549 15.83 2.25 18.97
N ALA A 550 14.59 2.43 18.52
CA ALA A 550 13.89 3.72 18.53
C ALA A 550 13.66 4.24 19.96
N CYS A 551 13.31 3.36 20.90
CA CYS A 551 13.13 3.73 22.30
C CYS A 551 14.44 4.26 22.92
N TYR A 552 15.53 3.50 22.82
CA TYR A 552 16.82 3.91 23.37
C TYR A 552 17.41 5.13 22.67
N PHE A 553 17.05 5.38 21.41
CA PHE A 553 17.38 6.62 20.70
C PHE A 553 16.70 7.88 21.29
N LEU A 554 15.72 7.74 22.19
CA LEU A 554 15.04 8.85 22.85
C LEU A 554 15.12 8.83 24.37
N GLN A 555 15.49 7.68 24.96
CA GLN A 555 15.39 7.44 26.39
C GLN A 555 16.24 8.39 27.26
N THR A 556 17.34 8.93 26.75
CA THR A 556 18.17 9.85 27.55
C THR A 556 17.46 11.14 27.91
N SER A 557 16.41 11.51 27.19
CA SER A 557 15.61 12.70 27.51
C SER A 557 14.87 12.52 28.83
N ARG A 558 14.42 11.29 29.14
CA ARG A 558 13.93 10.92 30.47
C ARG A 558 15.06 10.89 31.49
N MET A 559 16.22 10.34 31.13
CA MET A 559 17.38 10.29 32.03
C MET A 559 17.89 11.68 32.42
N MET A 560 17.77 12.70 31.55
CA MET A 560 18.09 14.07 31.90
C MET A 560 17.25 14.58 33.08
N VAL A 561 15.99 14.19 33.16
CA VAL A 561 15.13 14.53 34.31
C VAL A 561 15.54 13.72 35.54
N LEU A 562 15.65 12.40 35.40
CA LEU A 562 15.98 11.49 36.51
C LEU A 562 17.34 11.78 37.15
N PHE A 563 18.31 12.20 36.35
CA PHE A 563 19.67 12.47 36.78
C PHE A 563 20.01 13.96 36.82
N SER A 564 19.02 14.85 36.65
CA SER A 564 19.23 16.31 36.68
C SER A 564 20.33 16.78 35.71
N ALA A 565 20.33 16.22 34.51
CA ALA A 565 21.32 16.43 33.45
C ALA A 565 22.78 16.10 33.84
N ASP A 566 22.98 15.17 34.78
CA ASP A 566 24.28 14.57 35.07
C ASP A 566 24.68 13.58 33.98
N PHE A 567 25.48 14.06 33.02
CA PHE A 567 25.87 13.29 31.83
C PHE A 567 26.80 12.10 32.12
N ASP A 568 27.53 12.08 33.25
CA ASP A 568 28.33 10.92 33.65
C ASP A 568 27.40 9.77 34.10
N ARG A 569 26.33 10.11 34.83
CA ARG A 569 25.28 9.14 35.19
C ARG A 569 24.47 8.68 33.99
N ILE A 570 24.14 9.58 33.06
CA ILE A 570 23.47 9.22 31.80
C ILE A 570 24.36 8.27 30.98
N ALA A 571 25.65 8.57 30.83
CA ALA A 571 26.59 7.71 30.11
C ALA A 571 26.71 6.32 30.76
N SER A 572 26.73 6.26 32.09
CA SER A 572 26.74 5.00 32.85
C SER A 572 25.48 4.18 32.60
N ALA A 573 24.30 4.80 32.65
CA ALA A 573 23.05 4.14 32.30
C ALA A 573 23.04 3.68 30.84
N CYS A 574 23.53 4.49 29.89
CA CYS A 574 23.62 4.07 28.50
C CYS A 574 24.51 2.84 28.29
N ALA A 575 25.61 2.72 29.04
CA ALA A 575 26.46 1.53 29.02
C ALA A 575 25.73 0.26 29.49
N GLU A 576 24.68 0.38 30.28
CA GLU A 576 23.88 -0.75 30.79
C GLU A 576 22.77 -1.20 29.82
N SER A 577 22.55 -0.49 28.70
CA SER A 577 21.48 -0.80 27.73
C SER A 577 21.74 -2.02 26.81
N GLY A 578 22.82 -2.78 27.06
CA GLY A 578 23.13 -4.02 26.34
C GLY A 578 23.39 -3.81 24.85
N ALA A 579 22.66 -4.52 23.98
CA ALA A 579 22.82 -4.41 22.53
C ALA A 579 22.44 -3.03 21.95
N PHE A 580 21.78 -2.17 22.75
CA PHE A 580 21.28 -0.86 22.31
C PHE A 580 22.15 0.31 22.77
N GLN A 581 23.36 0.03 23.29
CA GLN A 581 24.32 1.06 23.73
C GLN A 581 24.55 2.14 22.68
N GLN A 582 24.72 1.76 21.40
CA GLN A 582 24.85 2.71 20.30
C GLN A 582 23.72 3.75 20.29
N HIS A 583 22.47 3.30 20.24
CA HIS A 583 21.29 4.16 20.15
C HIS A 583 21.15 5.06 21.39
N CYS A 584 21.45 4.53 22.58
CA CYS A 584 21.43 5.31 23.81
C CYS A 584 22.50 6.42 23.81
N PHE A 585 23.72 6.12 23.37
CA PHE A 585 24.77 7.14 23.27
C PHE A 585 24.46 8.18 22.18
N GLU A 586 23.85 7.78 21.07
CA GLU A 586 23.33 8.73 20.07
C GLU A 586 22.25 9.64 20.66
N SER A 587 21.32 9.09 21.45
CA SER A 587 20.33 9.87 22.22
C SER A 587 21.01 10.87 23.17
N MET A 588 22.01 10.42 23.92
CA MET A 588 22.79 11.28 24.85
C MET A 588 23.43 12.44 24.10
N GLY A 589 24.05 12.18 22.95
CA GLY A 589 24.68 13.19 22.11
C GLY A 589 23.71 14.27 21.64
N ARG A 590 22.52 13.86 21.20
CA ARG A 590 21.44 14.77 20.80
C ARG A 590 21.03 15.70 21.94
N ASP A 591 20.73 15.13 23.11
CA ASP A 591 20.25 15.88 24.27
C ASP A 591 21.34 16.82 24.82
N LEU A 592 22.59 16.35 24.84
CA LEU A 592 23.76 17.15 25.20
C LEU A 592 23.94 18.35 24.27
N SER A 593 23.73 18.15 22.96
CA SER A 593 23.83 19.21 21.96
C SER A 593 22.81 20.33 22.24
N GLY A 594 21.55 19.97 22.49
CA GLY A 594 20.52 20.94 22.89
C GLY A 594 20.85 21.64 24.22
N PHE A 595 21.21 20.87 25.25
CA PHE A 595 21.50 21.38 26.59
C PHE A 595 22.70 22.34 26.63
N MET A 596 23.74 22.06 25.85
CA MET A 596 24.95 22.90 25.75
C MET A 596 24.82 24.01 24.70
N GLN A 597 23.63 24.27 24.19
CA GLN A 597 23.34 25.30 23.19
C GLN A 597 24.17 25.13 21.91
N ARG A 598 24.46 23.87 21.54
CA ARG A 598 25.17 23.50 20.31
C ARG A 598 26.59 24.05 20.23
N ASP A 599 27.25 24.21 21.38
CA ASP A 599 28.66 24.65 21.49
C ASP A 599 29.62 23.44 21.43
N PRO A 600 30.41 23.27 20.35
CA PRO A 600 31.34 22.15 20.21
C PRO A 600 32.34 22.04 21.36
N GLN A 601 32.80 23.17 21.93
CA GLN A 601 33.80 23.18 22.99
C GLN A 601 33.28 22.61 24.31
N ARG A 602 31.95 22.63 24.50
CA ARG A 602 31.28 22.08 25.68
C ARG A 602 30.82 20.65 25.45
N ILE A 603 30.36 20.34 24.24
CA ILE A 603 29.81 19.02 23.87
C ILE A 603 30.91 17.97 23.74
N ILE A 604 31.96 18.27 22.97
CA ILE A 604 32.98 17.28 22.60
C ILE A 604 33.68 16.68 23.82
N PRO A 605 34.14 17.44 24.83
CA PRO A 605 34.81 16.85 26.00
C PRO A 605 33.93 15.87 26.77
N VAL A 606 32.62 16.14 26.87
CA VAL A 606 31.68 15.25 27.58
C VAL A 606 31.48 13.96 26.79
N CYS A 607 31.27 14.04 25.47
CA CYS A 607 31.17 12.83 24.64
C CYS A 607 32.46 12.00 24.65
N LEU A 608 33.63 12.64 24.58
CA LEU A 608 34.92 11.92 24.59
C LEU A 608 35.21 11.23 25.93
N ASN A 609 34.59 11.66 27.02
CA ASN A 609 34.70 11.02 28.34
C ASN A 609 33.79 9.78 28.48
N ALA A 610 32.79 9.63 27.61
CA ALA A 610 31.85 8.51 27.65
C ALA A 610 32.41 7.27 26.93
N SER A 611 32.04 6.07 27.40
CA SER A 611 32.44 4.80 26.76
C SER A 611 31.92 4.65 25.33
N GLY A 612 30.84 5.34 24.98
CA GLY A 612 30.27 5.40 23.63
C GLY A 612 30.61 6.70 22.88
N ALA A 613 31.82 7.23 23.02
CA ALA A 613 32.22 8.53 22.48
C ALA A 613 31.84 8.77 21.01
N GLN A 614 32.09 7.80 20.12
CA GLN A 614 31.76 7.91 18.70
C GLN A 614 30.25 8.10 18.46
N HIS A 615 29.42 7.35 19.17
CA HIS A 615 27.96 7.39 19.06
C HIS A 615 27.39 8.68 19.68
N CYS A 616 27.96 9.14 20.80
CA CYS A 616 27.63 10.45 21.37
C CYS A 616 27.94 11.60 20.41
N LEU A 617 29.13 11.60 19.80
CA LEU A 617 29.47 12.61 18.80
C LEU A 617 28.57 12.52 17.56
N THR A 618 28.19 11.30 17.16
CA THR A 618 27.26 11.03 16.04
C THR A 618 25.87 11.62 16.30
N GLY A 619 25.32 11.45 17.50
CA GLY A 619 24.05 12.08 17.88
C GLY A 619 24.14 13.60 17.95
N ALA A 620 25.24 14.13 18.50
CA ALA A 620 25.45 15.56 18.66
C ALA A 620 25.56 16.32 17.33
N ILE A 621 26.26 15.74 16.33
CA ILE A 621 26.36 16.38 15.01
C ILE A 621 25.05 16.29 14.22
N GLN A 622 24.27 15.22 14.38
CA GLN A 622 22.95 15.12 13.74
C GLN A 622 21.98 16.21 14.21
N ASP A 623 21.96 16.56 15.51
CA ASP A 623 21.17 17.70 16.02
C ASP A 623 21.65 19.06 15.47
N GLN A 624 22.91 19.16 15.03
CA GLN A 624 23.50 20.40 14.52
C GLN A 624 23.41 20.54 12.99
N PHE A 625 22.90 19.53 12.29
CA PHE A 625 22.71 19.55 10.84
C PHE A 625 21.29 19.11 10.46
N TRP A 626 20.33 19.92 10.90
CA TRP A 626 18.88 19.64 10.74
C TRP A 626 18.24 20.33 9.53
N ASP A 627 18.77 21.48 9.11
CA ASP A 627 18.28 22.23 7.95
C ASP A 627 19.39 23.05 7.27
N ALA A 628 19.08 23.65 6.12
CA ALA A 628 20.03 24.39 5.29
C ALA A 628 20.71 25.57 6.00
N SER A 629 20.07 26.20 6.99
CA SER A 629 20.66 27.31 7.75
C SER A 629 21.79 26.87 8.68
N GLN A 630 21.92 25.55 8.93
CA GLN A 630 22.82 25.00 9.94
C GLN A 630 24.14 24.44 9.37
N GLN A 631 24.34 24.49 8.04
CA GLN A 631 25.54 24.00 7.36
C GLN A 631 26.85 24.46 8.02
N ASP A 632 26.98 25.76 8.29
CA ASP A 632 28.20 26.34 8.86
C ASP A 632 28.41 25.93 10.32
N ARG A 633 27.33 25.55 11.04
CA ARG A 633 27.43 24.99 12.40
C ARG A 633 27.99 23.57 12.33
N ALA A 634 27.43 22.73 11.47
CA ALA A 634 27.86 21.34 11.28
C ALA A 634 29.35 21.26 10.86
N LEU A 635 29.76 22.08 9.90
CA LEU A 635 31.15 22.15 9.44
C LEU A 635 32.11 22.58 10.56
N ARG A 636 31.71 23.56 11.39
CA ARG A 636 32.49 23.99 12.55
C ARG A 636 32.63 22.88 13.57
N PHE A 637 31.55 22.17 13.90
CA PHE A 637 31.61 21.08 14.86
C PHE A 637 32.60 19.98 14.43
N CYS A 638 32.57 19.55 13.17
CA CYS A 638 33.54 18.57 12.67
C CYS A 638 34.98 19.10 12.69
N ALA A 639 35.20 20.40 12.45
CA ALA A 639 36.53 21.01 12.51
C ALA A 639 37.14 21.06 13.92
N PHE A 640 36.33 20.94 14.98
CA PHE A 640 36.81 20.86 16.38
C PHE A 640 37.22 19.44 16.79
N LEU A 641 36.93 18.43 15.97
CA LEU A 641 37.34 17.05 16.20
C LEU A 641 38.67 16.77 15.48
N ASP A 642 39.37 15.73 15.91
CA ASP A 642 40.63 15.28 15.31
C ASP A 642 40.58 13.78 14.93
N GLY A 643 41.45 13.37 14.00
CA GLY A 643 41.69 11.97 13.66
C GLY A 643 40.45 11.21 13.16
N ALA A 644 40.19 10.04 13.73
CA ALA A 644 39.08 9.17 13.32
C ALA A 644 37.71 9.83 13.57
N PHE A 645 37.54 10.56 14.68
CA PHE A 645 36.30 11.27 15.00
C PHE A 645 35.99 12.36 13.97
N GLN A 646 37.00 13.12 13.55
CA GLN A 646 36.86 14.14 12.50
C GLN A 646 36.46 13.50 11.17
N THR A 647 37.11 12.39 10.82
CA THR A 647 36.85 11.64 9.59
C THR A 647 35.39 11.16 9.54
N SER A 648 34.94 10.49 10.61
CA SER A 648 33.55 10.02 10.70
C SER A 648 32.53 11.16 10.73
N CYS A 649 32.86 12.30 11.35
CA CYS A 649 32.00 13.48 11.37
C CYS A 649 31.79 14.04 9.96
N TYR A 650 32.87 14.24 9.20
CA TYR A 650 32.77 14.72 7.82
C TYR A 650 32.04 13.74 6.91
N GLN A 651 32.32 12.44 7.02
CA GLN A 651 31.58 11.41 6.28
C GLN A 651 30.08 11.48 6.58
N LEU A 652 29.70 11.58 7.85
CA LEU A 652 28.29 11.64 8.25
C LEU A 652 27.57 12.87 7.69
N ILE A 653 28.15 14.07 7.80
CA ILE A 653 27.50 15.27 7.25
C ILE A 653 27.48 15.28 5.72
N ILE A 654 28.45 14.62 5.07
CA ILE A 654 28.46 14.45 3.60
C ILE A 654 27.34 13.50 3.17
N THR A 655 27.25 12.33 3.79
CA THR A 655 26.21 11.34 3.47
C THR A 655 24.81 11.88 3.75
N ARG A 656 24.65 12.71 4.78
CA ARG A 656 23.36 13.32 5.13
C ARG A 656 23.02 14.56 4.29
N ALA A 657 23.98 15.18 3.61
CA ALA A 657 23.73 16.44 2.90
C ALA A 657 22.64 16.31 1.82
N PRO A 658 22.60 15.27 0.97
CA PRO A 658 21.51 15.09 0.00
C PRO A 658 20.13 14.85 0.65
N ASP A 659 20.12 14.33 1.88
CA ASP A 659 18.87 14.06 2.60
C ASP A 659 18.33 15.34 3.26
N VAL A 660 19.19 16.26 3.69
CA VAL A 660 18.83 17.50 4.42
C VAL A 660 18.71 18.73 3.50
N LEU A 661 19.52 18.80 2.44
CA LEU A 661 19.68 19.97 1.58
C LEU A 661 19.05 19.78 0.20
N GLN A 662 18.61 20.87 -0.42
CA GLN A 662 18.23 20.86 -1.84
C GLN A 662 19.47 20.66 -2.75
N PRO A 663 19.31 20.23 -4.01
CA PRO A 663 20.46 19.97 -4.90
C PRO A 663 21.40 21.17 -5.06
N ARG A 664 20.86 22.38 -5.16
CA ARG A 664 21.66 23.61 -5.23
C ARG A 664 22.42 23.89 -3.93
N GLU A 665 21.75 23.72 -2.80
CA GLU A 665 22.33 23.93 -1.47
C GLU A 665 23.40 22.88 -1.16
N THR A 666 23.23 21.66 -1.66
CA THR A 666 24.22 20.58 -1.58
C THR A 666 25.50 20.96 -2.31
N ALA A 667 25.41 21.50 -3.53
CA ALA A 667 26.58 21.98 -4.27
C ALA A 667 27.29 23.14 -3.53
N GLU A 668 26.52 24.08 -2.97
CA GLU A 668 27.06 25.18 -2.16
C GLU A 668 27.72 24.67 -0.87
N PHE A 669 27.14 23.65 -0.23
CA PHE A 669 27.69 22.97 0.95
C PHE A 669 28.99 22.22 0.62
N CYS A 670 29.02 21.43 -0.45
CA CYS A 670 30.22 20.69 -0.87
C CYS A 670 31.39 21.64 -1.16
N ALA A 671 31.12 22.83 -1.70
CA ALA A 671 32.15 23.85 -1.94
C ALA A 671 32.78 24.41 -0.64
N LYS A 672 32.03 24.40 0.48
CA LYS A 672 32.50 24.87 1.80
C LYS A 672 33.37 23.84 2.53
N LEU A 673 33.33 22.57 2.12
CA LEU A 673 34.13 21.50 2.74
C LEU A 673 35.65 21.73 2.54
N PRO A 674 36.49 21.20 3.46
CA PRO A 674 37.92 21.09 3.22
C PRO A 674 38.22 20.35 1.91
N LYS A 675 39.32 20.69 1.25
CA LYS A 675 39.61 20.30 -0.13
C LYS A 675 39.58 18.77 -0.33
N GLU A 676 40.05 18.04 0.66
CA GLU A 676 40.13 16.59 0.73
C GLU A 676 38.75 15.89 0.74
N TRP A 677 37.68 16.60 1.15
CA TRP A 677 36.34 16.05 1.28
C TRP A 677 35.40 16.40 0.11
N ARG A 678 35.77 17.38 -0.73
CA ARG A 678 34.91 17.88 -1.81
C ARG A 678 34.54 16.81 -2.82
N ALA A 679 35.52 16.04 -3.28
CA ALA A 679 35.29 14.96 -4.23
C ALA A 679 34.38 13.85 -3.67
N ALA A 680 34.43 13.59 -2.35
CA ALA A 680 33.53 12.64 -1.72
C ALA A 680 32.09 13.19 -1.66
N CYS A 681 31.94 14.49 -1.42
CA CYS A 681 30.64 15.18 -1.37
C CYS A 681 29.99 15.29 -2.75
N ASP A 682 30.75 15.64 -3.78
CA ASP A 682 30.24 15.78 -5.16
C ASP A 682 29.72 14.46 -5.74
N ASN A 683 30.17 13.32 -5.20
CA ASN A 683 29.77 11.96 -5.62
C ASN A 683 28.82 11.29 -4.60
N ALA A 684 28.41 11.98 -3.52
CA ALA A 684 27.55 11.39 -2.51
C ALA A 684 26.11 11.27 -3.06
N ALA A 685 25.60 10.04 -3.09
CA ALA A 685 24.19 9.75 -3.39
C ALA A 685 23.34 9.81 -2.10
N PRO A 686 22.00 10.00 -2.21
CA PRO A 686 21.08 9.87 -1.08
C PRO A 686 21.26 8.51 -0.38
N SER A 687 21.14 8.49 0.95
CA SER A 687 21.50 7.34 1.78
C SER A 687 20.64 6.07 1.57
N GLY A 688 19.60 6.12 0.73
CA GLY A 688 18.74 5.00 0.36
C GLY A 688 19.22 4.11 -0.81
N ALA A 689 20.37 4.40 -1.44
CA ALA A 689 20.82 3.71 -2.64
C ALA A 689 21.98 2.69 -2.45
N TYR A 690 22.42 2.40 -1.22
CA TYR A 690 23.54 1.48 -0.98
C TYR A 690 23.04 0.09 -0.54
N GLN A 691 23.19 -0.92 -1.41
CA GLN A 691 23.63 -2.31 -1.13
C GLN A 691 23.33 -3.28 -2.32
N VAL A 692 23.83 -3.03 -3.54
CA VAL A 692 23.99 -4.10 -4.57
C VAL A 692 25.12 -3.75 -5.56
N GLU A 693 26.40 -3.85 -5.18
CA GLU A 693 27.51 -3.65 -6.15
C GLU A 693 28.55 -4.78 -6.17
N ALA A 694 28.31 -5.90 -5.45
CA ALA A 694 29.26 -7.01 -5.40
C ALA A 694 28.97 -8.17 -6.39
N ALA A 695 27.92 -8.10 -7.22
CA ALA A 695 27.48 -9.24 -8.05
C ALA A 695 27.73 -9.10 -9.57
N VAL A 696 28.37 -8.02 -10.05
CA VAL A 696 28.36 -7.66 -11.49
C VAL A 696 29.54 -8.25 -12.29
N SER A 697 30.24 -9.27 -11.79
CA SER A 697 31.40 -9.84 -12.51
C SER A 697 31.18 -11.20 -13.19
N GLU A 698 29.98 -11.79 -13.16
CA GLU A 698 29.72 -13.10 -13.80
C GLU A 698 28.76 -13.09 -15.01
N GLU A 699 28.04 -12.01 -15.31
CA GLU A 699 27.08 -11.96 -16.45
C GLU A 699 27.66 -11.38 -17.76
N ARG A 700 28.83 -11.84 -18.18
CA ARG A 700 29.43 -11.43 -19.47
C ARG A 700 29.76 -12.60 -20.39
N GLU A 701 28.77 -13.45 -20.68
CA GLU A 701 28.74 -14.26 -21.90
C GLU A 701 27.36 -14.18 -22.58
N LEU A 702 27.30 -13.50 -23.73
CA LEU A 702 26.19 -13.62 -24.68
C LEU A 702 26.09 -15.10 -25.13
N SER A 703 25.01 -15.79 -24.76
CA SER A 703 24.77 -17.19 -25.13
C SER A 703 24.80 -17.38 -26.66
N ALA A 704 25.79 -18.14 -27.13
CA ALA A 704 25.91 -18.59 -28.52
C ALA A 704 24.92 -19.73 -28.88
N THR A 705 24.04 -20.14 -27.97
CA THR A 705 23.22 -21.35 -28.13
C THR A 705 21.74 -21.00 -28.31
N ARG A 706 21.20 -21.20 -29.51
CA ARG A 706 19.76 -21.01 -29.85
C ARG A 706 18.90 -22.24 -29.54
N ILE A 707 19.25 -22.96 -28.47
CA ILE A 707 18.64 -24.22 -28.10
C ILE A 707 18.06 -24.08 -26.70
N ILE A 708 16.78 -24.42 -26.56
CA ILE A 708 16.09 -24.56 -25.27
C ILE A 708 15.87 -26.05 -25.05
N ARG A 709 16.38 -26.59 -23.96
CA ARG A 709 16.24 -28.00 -23.57
C ARG A 709 15.14 -28.14 -22.54
N PHE A 710 14.31 -29.16 -22.66
CA PHE A 710 13.30 -29.51 -21.69
C PHE A 710 13.78 -30.69 -20.84
N ASN A 711 13.89 -30.49 -19.53
CA ASN A 711 14.31 -31.49 -18.56
C ASN A 711 13.34 -31.63 -17.37
N GLY A 712 12.07 -31.28 -17.58
CA GLY A 712 11.08 -31.01 -16.53
C GLY A 712 10.80 -29.52 -16.36
N THR A 713 11.77 -28.66 -16.72
CA THR A 713 11.59 -27.23 -17.00
C THR A 713 12.33 -26.85 -18.28
N PHE A 714 12.23 -25.60 -18.73
CA PHE A 714 12.97 -25.11 -19.90
C PHE A 714 14.35 -24.58 -19.49
N SER A 715 15.41 -24.98 -20.18
CA SER A 715 16.78 -24.53 -19.91
C SER A 715 17.48 -24.10 -21.20
N PRO A 716 17.92 -22.83 -21.31
CA PRO A 716 17.68 -21.75 -20.35
C PRO A 716 16.20 -21.33 -20.28
N GLU A 717 15.76 -20.81 -19.14
CA GLU A 717 14.40 -20.27 -18.96
C GLU A 717 14.22 -18.92 -19.65
N GLU A 718 15.29 -18.14 -19.75
CA GLU A 718 15.35 -16.90 -20.52
C GLU A 718 16.41 -17.00 -21.63
N LEU A 719 16.02 -16.66 -22.86
CA LEU A 719 16.89 -16.66 -24.01
C LEU A 719 16.84 -15.33 -24.76
N VAL A 720 17.96 -14.61 -24.80
CA VAL A 720 18.12 -13.36 -25.57
C VAL A 720 18.83 -13.65 -26.89
N ILE A 721 18.19 -13.33 -28.02
CA ILE A 721 18.73 -13.59 -29.37
C ILE A 721 18.57 -12.38 -30.30
N ALA A 722 19.43 -12.31 -31.32
CA ALA A 722 19.12 -11.57 -32.54
C ALA A 722 18.06 -12.35 -33.36
N PRO A 723 17.28 -11.69 -34.23
CA PRO A 723 16.24 -12.33 -35.05
C PRO A 723 16.67 -13.68 -35.66
N GLY A 724 15.87 -14.71 -35.43
CA GLY A 724 16.13 -16.05 -35.95
C GLY A 724 15.44 -17.20 -35.22
N GLU A 725 15.76 -18.41 -35.65
CA GLU A 725 15.15 -19.66 -35.18
C GLU A 725 15.69 -20.13 -33.82
N VAL A 726 14.80 -20.59 -32.95
CA VAL A 726 15.10 -21.26 -31.67
C VAL A 726 14.63 -22.71 -31.77
N THR A 727 15.47 -23.65 -31.30
CA THR A 727 15.15 -25.09 -31.27
C THR A 727 14.88 -25.56 -29.85
N PHE A 728 13.71 -26.14 -29.63
CA PHE A 728 13.31 -26.85 -28.42
C PHE A 728 13.68 -28.33 -28.52
N VAL A 729 14.26 -28.92 -27.48
CA VAL A 729 14.73 -30.32 -27.45
C VAL A 729 14.20 -31.02 -26.21
N ASN A 730 13.64 -32.22 -26.37
CA ASN A 730 13.23 -33.05 -25.22
C ASN A 730 14.39 -33.92 -24.73
N ASP A 731 14.90 -33.65 -23.52
CA ASP A 731 15.98 -34.43 -22.90
C ASP A 731 15.48 -35.42 -21.82
N VAL A 732 14.17 -35.52 -21.59
CA VAL A 732 13.56 -36.41 -20.59
C VAL A 732 12.62 -37.44 -21.20
N GLU A 733 12.23 -38.44 -20.40
CA GLU A 733 11.32 -39.53 -20.80
C GLU A 733 9.85 -39.07 -20.93
N GLU A 734 9.51 -37.93 -20.34
CA GLU A 734 8.17 -37.31 -20.41
C GLU A 734 8.03 -36.46 -21.67
N ALA A 735 6.86 -36.46 -22.29
CA ALA A 735 6.61 -35.61 -23.45
C ALA A 735 6.27 -34.17 -23.02
N PHE A 736 6.68 -33.18 -23.81
CA PHE A 736 6.31 -31.77 -23.59
C PHE A 736 5.85 -31.13 -24.90
N TRP A 737 5.03 -30.10 -24.83
CA TRP A 737 4.47 -29.38 -25.96
C TRP A 737 4.75 -27.88 -25.80
N PRO A 738 5.79 -27.32 -26.45
CA PRO A 738 6.04 -25.89 -26.39
C PRO A 738 4.97 -25.13 -27.18
N ALA A 739 4.31 -24.17 -26.53
CA ALA A 739 3.29 -23.32 -27.12
C ALA A 739 3.33 -21.90 -26.57
N SER A 740 2.83 -20.95 -27.35
CA SER A 740 2.72 -19.55 -26.96
C SER A 740 1.75 -19.37 -25.81
N ASN A 741 2.00 -18.40 -24.94
CA ASN A 741 0.98 -17.94 -23.99
C ASN A 741 -0.25 -17.38 -24.73
N VAL A 742 -1.43 -17.27 -24.11
CA VAL A 742 -1.81 -17.78 -22.78
C VAL A 742 -2.38 -19.19 -22.87
N HIS A 743 -2.18 -20.03 -21.87
CA HIS A 743 -2.80 -21.35 -21.81
C HIS A 743 -4.32 -21.24 -21.56
N PRO A 744 -5.20 -22.03 -22.22
CA PRO A 744 -4.90 -23.01 -23.27
C PRO A 744 -5.06 -22.45 -24.70
N THR A 745 -5.30 -21.14 -24.87
CA THR A 745 -5.73 -20.58 -26.16
C THR A 745 -4.58 -20.26 -27.12
N HIS A 746 -3.38 -20.00 -26.60
CA HIS A 746 -2.15 -19.67 -27.32
C HIS A 746 -2.22 -18.37 -28.15
N ASP A 747 -3.05 -17.42 -27.71
CA ASP A 747 -3.41 -16.24 -28.49
C ASP A 747 -2.30 -15.18 -28.65
N VAL A 748 -1.23 -15.21 -27.84
CA VAL A 748 -0.15 -14.19 -27.87
C VAL A 748 0.69 -14.30 -29.13
N LEU A 749 0.98 -15.53 -29.56
CA LEU A 749 1.64 -15.80 -30.84
C LEU A 749 1.09 -17.12 -31.40
N PRO A 750 -0.10 -17.12 -32.02
CA PRO A 750 -0.80 -18.34 -32.44
C PRO A 750 -0.03 -19.22 -33.43
N ALA A 751 0.98 -18.64 -34.08
CA ALA A 751 1.90 -19.35 -34.96
C ALA A 751 2.91 -20.23 -34.20
N PHE A 752 3.25 -19.87 -32.96
CA PHE A 752 4.14 -20.61 -32.09
C PHE A 752 3.35 -21.61 -31.25
N ASP A 753 3.12 -22.78 -31.85
CA ASP A 753 2.42 -23.89 -31.22
C ASP A 753 2.90 -25.19 -31.87
N ALA A 754 3.49 -26.11 -31.09
CA ALA A 754 3.92 -27.40 -31.61
C ALA A 754 2.74 -28.30 -32.06
N ARG A 755 1.52 -28.02 -31.57
CA ARG A 755 0.25 -28.70 -31.81
C ARG A 755 0.24 -30.18 -31.46
N ARG A 756 1.27 -30.65 -30.77
CA ARG A 756 1.44 -32.03 -30.33
C ARG A 756 2.52 -32.13 -29.24
N PRO A 757 2.40 -33.10 -28.33
CA PRO A 757 3.50 -33.48 -27.44
C PRO A 757 4.74 -33.98 -28.22
N LEU A 758 5.91 -33.52 -27.83
CA LEU A 758 7.22 -33.95 -28.31
C LEU A 758 7.74 -35.11 -27.46
N PRO A 759 7.91 -36.32 -28.02
CA PRO A 759 8.44 -37.46 -27.28
C PRO A 759 9.93 -37.29 -26.94
N PRO A 760 10.51 -38.16 -26.10
CA PRO A 760 11.92 -38.11 -25.71
C PRO A 760 12.86 -38.04 -26.92
N GLY A 761 13.81 -37.10 -26.90
CA GLY A 761 14.77 -36.86 -27.97
C GLY A 761 14.22 -36.13 -29.20
N ALA A 762 12.92 -35.77 -29.24
CA ALA A 762 12.35 -34.99 -30.34
C ALA A 762 12.68 -33.49 -30.22
N THR A 763 12.63 -32.80 -31.35
CA THR A 763 12.89 -31.36 -31.43
C THR A 763 11.78 -30.60 -32.14
N TYR A 764 11.56 -29.35 -31.74
CA TYR A 764 10.66 -28.40 -32.41
C TYR A 764 11.40 -27.08 -32.62
N ALA A 765 11.29 -26.49 -33.81
CA ALA A 765 11.97 -25.24 -34.12
C ALA A 765 10.97 -24.18 -34.55
N PHE A 766 11.17 -22.94 -34.10
CA PHE A 766 10.32 -21.81 -34.44
C PHE A 766 11.13 -20.53 -34.62
N THR A 767 10.76 -19.71 -35.61
CA THR A 767 11.40 -18.41 -35.86
C THR A 767 10.60 -17.31 -35.18
N PHE A 768 11.19 -16.70 -34.16
CA PHE A 768 10.55 -15.65 -33.38
C PHE A 768 10.68 -14.28 -34.07
N PRO A 769 9.60 -13.47 -34.16
CA PRO A 769 9.68 -12.07 -34.57
C PRO A 769 10.46 -11.24 -33.54
N GLU A 770 10.84 -9.99 -33.87
CA GLU A 770 11.34 -9.04 -32.85
C GLU A 770 10.27 -8.82 -31.76
N GLY A 771 10.69 -8.82 -30.50
CA GLY A 771 9.80 -8.70 -29.35
C GLY A 771 10.18 -9.64 -28.19
N GLU A 772 9.40 -9.58 -27.11
CA GLU A 772 9.44 -10.51 -25.98
C GLU A 772 8.32 -11.54 -26.14
N TRP A 773 8.66 -12.83 -26.12
CA TRP A 773 7.72 -13.92 -26.34
C TRP A 773 7.74 -14.89 -25.17
N ARG A 774 6.64 -14.93 -24.43
CA ARG A 774 6.43 -15.87 -23.32
C ARG A 774 5.78 -17.15 -23.82
N PHE A 775 6.23 -18.28 -23.28
CA PHE A 775 5.76 -19.59 -23.67
C PHE A 775 5.63 -20.55 -22.49
N HIS A 776 4.89 -21.64 -22.70
CA HIS A 776 4.71 -22.71 -21.74
C HIS A 776 4.73 -24.10 -22.41
N ASP A 777 4.80 -25.16 -21.60
CA ASP A 777 4.43 -26.51 -22.02
C ASP A 777 2.91 -26.67 -21.92
N HIS A 778 2.22 -26.95 -23.02
CA HIS A 778 0.76 -27.18 -23.02
C HIS A 778 0.31 -28.35 -22.14
N LEU A 779 1.19 -29.32 -21.88
CA LEU A 779 0.89 -30.44 -20.97
C LEU A 779 1.09 -30.07 -19.49
N HIS A 780 2.03 -29.15 -19.23
CA HIS A 780 2.43 -28.67 -17.92
C HIS A 780 2.60 -27.15 -17.99
N PRO A 781 1.51 -26.36 -18.02
CA PRO A 781 1.55 -24.92 -18.28
C PRO A 781 2.42 -24.13 -17.31
N GLU A 782 2.69 -24.73 -16.15
CA GLU A 782 3.58 -24.22 -15.13
C GLU A 782 5.07 -24.21 -15.54
N ALA A 783 5.49 -25.06 -16.47
CA ALA A 783 6.81 -25.01 -17.10
C ALA A 783 6.76 -23.98 -18.23
N GLY A 784 7.51 -22.90 -18.12
CA GLY A 784 7.51 -21.82 -19.11
C GLY A 784 8.84 -21.08 -19.18
N GLY A 785 8.94 -20.17 -20.14
CA GLY A 785 10.14 -19.37 -20.36
C GLY A 785 9.87 -18.12 -21.20
N VAL A 786 10.93 -17.35 -21.44
CA VAL A 786 10.89 -16.08 -22.17
C VAL A 786 11.95 -16.06 -23.27
N ILE A 787 11.56 -15.69 -24.48
CA ILE A 787 12.49 -15.42 -25.60
C ILE A 787 12.44 -13.94 -25.92
N ARG A 788 13.58 -13.25 -25.76
CA ARG A 788 13.75 -11.83 -26.13
C ARG A 788 14.48 -11.74 -27.46
N VAL A 789 13.83 -11.20 -28.48
CA VAL A 789 14.40 -11.02 -29.82
C VAL A 789 14.64 -9.54 -30.08
N SER A 790 15.90 -9.12 -30.16
CA SER A 790 16.27 -7.73 -30.46
C SER A 790 17.41 -7.63 -31.47
N ALA A 791 17.31 -6.69 -32.42
CA ALA A 791 18.47 -6.21 -33.15
C ALA A 791 19.27 -5.29 -32.21
N ALA A 792 20.46 -5.72 -31.77
CA ALA A 792 21.29 -5.00 -30.80
C ALA A 792 21.36 -3.46 -31.07
N PRO A 793 21.17 -2.58 -30.06
CA PRO A 793 21.32 -1.13 -30.26
C PRO A 793 22.74 -0.63 -29.97
N ARG A 794 23.14 0.36 -30.77
CA ARG A 794 24.37 1.17 -30.71
C ARG A 794 24.58 1.83 -29.34
N GLU A 795 25.85 1.97 -28.97
CA GLU A 795 26.35 2.83 -27.88
C GLU A 795 25.60 4.18 -27.83
N ARG A 796 25.02 4.54 -26.68
CA ARG A 796 24.50 5.89 -26.44
C ARG A 796 25.66 6.82 -26.03
N PRO A 797 25.82 8.00 -26.65
CA PRO A 797 26.74 9.01 -26.15
C PRO A 797 26.13 9.73 -24.95
N VAL A 798 26.99 9.98 -23.97
CA VAL A 798 26.78 10.82 -22.79
C VAL A 798 26.25 12.20 -23.20
N ARG A 799 25.13 12.62 -22.59
CA ARG A 799 24.83 14.03 -22.28
C ARG A 799 24.06 14.15 -20.98
#